data_AF-A0A2K9AIC3-F1
#
_entry.id   AF-A0A2K9AIC3-F1
#
_cell.length_a   1.000
_cell.length_b   1.000
_cell.length_c   1.000
_cell.angle_alpha   90.00
_cell.angle_beta   90.00
_cell.angle_gamma   90.00
#
_symmetry.space_group_name_H-M   'P 1'
#
loop_
_entity.id
_entity.type
_entity.pdbx_description
1 polymer ?
#
loop_
_entity_poly.entity_id
_entity_poly.type
_entity_poly.pdbx_seq_one_letter_code
_entity_poly.pdbx_strand_id
1 'polypeptide(L)'
;MILTIFIVTVFSVVNIFNFVITVWTLSIVSIVYSIIFLNQEIPILIRDDKKIKKVIRNNIHKNIKEITLEVLPNEVSMLIALQNLLLTEGVISAYKVLETDNRERNQVYIDKLLSLQNEYLFGYIDNHTLVIESLTSKYKNIEILQAIDTAIKNINDIIGLNEQLNVLEIYGDEEHFYHITRSLFSLHRILTELKFEKKFENEFSGIIINMFMKIKFGKTSEPINRFLYKILNAMVINTVSKNELWFLEILRDSSFGDTFSVYGSDEYMAFISIYLYYLVKLENRVPEDFKTKIEDFINQPARGLNSNGESWAQIFRHKMNYMNSEEINTILLKMLSIFECNSNSFTWYEPPFQWARWSSINGNHTFSRELIMNWWIGFILTDSNLHAHAFNNEIILQLPKLNKNNADIFAVELNKNWFEDDKLKTGSILPIAKFYGVKAKVESYMERSELVSSLINFKNDRLKKQIIDEIQEHQVTPDALEKHKRVLANGLEIAIQEFSVLDTSIDLSDGKQKYFGILFDTRWSESLVKSYADKMPESLSRLIYDDFSENELVKQIRNEIKEYDVDTLKKIVSFKPTARYAYIYDFSANGEKLKLIEKINEIPFGEKLRLPRDLFIRNKAISVNFEYLESESFVRKLTLDEINIIVDRDYKLVNGLYKYVEGTDGERSILLSREELLKLVSDKFFYAYIVFKYKAIYKTEDILYFDVIKDKS
;
A
#
# COMPACT_ATOMS: atom_id res chain seq x y z
N MET A 1 -0.58 33.77 49.25
CA MET A 1 -1.32 34.67 50.16
C MET A 1 -2.18 33.91 51.19
N ILE A 2 -3.11 33.04 50.79
CA ILE A 2 -3.92 32.24 51.74
C ILE A 2 -3.05 31.34 52.62
N LEU A 3 -2.07 30.67 52.03
CA LEU A 3 -1.13 29.79 52.75
C LEU A 3 -0.25 30.57 53.74
N THR A 4 0.12 31.79 53.38
CA THR A 4 0.87 32.73 54.22
C THR A 4 0.02 33.21 55.40
N ILE A 5 -1.24 33.57 55.15
CA ILE A 5 -2.21 33.93 56.20
C ILE A 5 -2.43 32.73 57.13
N PHE A 6 -2.56 31.52 56.59
CA PHE A 6 -2.74 30.30 57.37
C PHE A 6 -1.51 30.00 58.25
N ILE A 7 -0.29 30.03 57.70
CA ILE A 7 0.95 29.83 58.47
C ILE A 7 1.04 30.88 59.58
N VAL A 8 0.80 32.16 59.28
CA VAL A 8 0.84 33.24 60.28
C VAL A 8 -0.24 33.05 61.36
N THR A 9 -1.45 32.64 60.97
CA THR A 9 -2.56 32.44 61.92
C THR A 9 -2.28 31.25 62.84
N VAL A 10 -1.82 30.12 62.28
CA VAL A 10 -1.42 28.94 63.06
C VAL A 10 -0.22 29.28 63.94
N PHE A 11 0.75 30.04 63.43
CA PHE A 11 1.90 30.52 64.21
C PHE A 11 1.46 31.36 65.40
N SER A 12 0.56 32.33 65.18
CA SER A 12 0.00 33.16 66.26
C SER A 12 -0.76 32.34 67.29
N VAL A 13 -1.60 31.39 66.87
CA VAL A 13 -2.35 30.51 67.78
C VAL A 13 -1.43 29.61 68.59
N VAL A 14 -0.47 28.94 67.95
CA VAL A 14 0.48 28.03 68.62
C VAL A 14 1.40 28.78 69.59
N ASN A 15 1.78 30.02 69.26
CA ASN A 15 2.57 30.88 70.12
C ASN A 15 1.78 31.37 71.35
N ILE A 16 0.46 31.61 71.21
CA ILE A 16 -0.43 31.93 72.34
C ILE A 16 -0.52 30.76 73.34
N PHE A 17 -0.50 29.50 72.87
CA PHE A 17 -0.57 28.30 73.70
C PHE A 17 0.79 27.74 74.16
N ASN A 18 1.89 28.47 73.89
CA ASN A 18 3.24 28.16 74.40
C ASN A 18 3.81 26.78 74.01
N PHE A 19 3.38 26.22 72.86
CA PHE A 19 3.94 24.99 72.32
C PHE A 19 5.28 25.26 71.63
N VAL A 20 6.35 25.40 72.42
CA VAL A 20 7.68 25.82 71.97
C VAL A 20 8.18 25.00 70.78
N ILE A 21 8.07 23.66 70.81
CA ILE A 21 8.55 22.80 69.71
C ILE A 21 7.80 23.12 68.41
N THR A 22 6.49 23.29 68.47
CA THR A 22 5.65 23.59 67.29
C THR A 22 5.93 24.99 66.73
N VAL A 23 6.21 25.98 67.60
CA VAL A 23 6.68 27.32 67.17
C VAL A 23 8.01 27.22 66.42
N TRP A 24 8.95 26.40 66.90
CA TRP A 24 10.23 26.20 66.23
C TRP A 24 10.07 25.51 64.88
N THR A 25 9.25 24.44 64.81
CA THR A 25 8.96 23.76 63.53
C THR A 25 8.29 24.70 62.53
N LEU A 26 7.29 25.49 62.94
CA LEU A 26 6.64 26.45 62.06
C LEU A 26 7.56 27.61 61.65
N SER A 27 8.48 28.02 62.52
CA SER A 27 9.50 29.03 62.18
C SER A 27 10.42 28.52 61.08
N ILE A 28 10.89 27.27 61.20
CA ILE A 28 11.72 26.62 60.17
C ILE A 28 10.94 26.50 58.86
N VAL A 29 9.68 26.05 58.91
CA VAL A 29 8.81 25.98 57.72
C VAL A 29 8.61 27.36 57.10
N SER A 30 8.40 28.41 57.90
CA SER A 30 8.23 29.78 57.41
C SER A 30 9.51 30.34 56.80
N ILE A 31 10.68 30.04 57.36
CA ILE A 31 11.99 30.42 56.78
C ILE A 31 12.21 29.71 55.46
N VAL A 32 11.99 28.39 55.40
CA VAL A 32 12.11 27.60 54.17
C VAL A 32 11.13 28.11 53.11
N TYR A 33 9.87 28.36 53.50
CA TYR A 33 8.86 28.92 52.60
C TYR A 33 9.24 30.33 52.12
N SER A 34 9.76 31.19 53.00
CA SER A 34 10.22 32.54 52.61
C SER A 34 11.41 32.48 51.65
N ILE A 35 12.34 31.55 51.84
CA ILE A 35 13.47 31.31 50.93
C ILE A 35 12.97 30.80 49.57
N ILE A 36 11.99 29.89 49.55
CA ILE A 36 11.37 29.40 48.32
C ILE A 36 10.65 30.55 47.60
N PHE A 37 9.85 31.34 48.32
CA PHE A 37 9.11 32.49 47.79
C PHE A 37 10.05 33.58 47.25
N LEU A 38 11.15 33.90 47.96
CA LEU A 38 12.18 34.85 47.51
C LEU A 38 12.91 34.39 46.24
N ASN A 39 13.14 33.08 46.10
CA ASN A 39 13.91 32.54 44.98
C ASN A 39 13.06 32.12 43.77
N GLN A 40 11.76 31.84 43.96
CA GLN A 40 10.86 31.40 42.90
C GLN A 40 9.78 32.44 42.56
N GLU A 41 9.01 32.94 43.53
CA GLU A 41 7.86 33.80 43.26
C GLU A 41 8.23 35.27 43.03
N ILE A 42 9.20 35.80 43.79
CA ILE A 42 9.64 37.20 43.65
C ILE A 42 10.26 37.50 42.26
N PRO A 43 11.13 36.65 41.69
CA PRO A 43 11.63 36.86 40.33
C PRO A 43 10.53 36.85 39.26
N ILE A 44 9.49 36.01 39.43
CA ILE A 44 8.32 35.97 38.55
C ILE A 44 7.50 37.27 38.68
N LEU A 45 7.37 37.81 39.89
CA LEU A 45 6.66 39.07 40.17
C LEU A 45 7.43 40.33 39.69
N ILE A 46 8.76 40.33 39.77
CA ILE A 46 9.63 41.48 39.41
C ILE A 46 9.99 41.48 37.91
N ARG A 47 9.66 40.43 37.15
CA ARG A 47 10.02 40.27 35.72
C ARG A 47 11.54 40.32 35.47
N ASP A 48 12.33 39.67 36.31
CA ASP A 48 13.78 39.49 36.08
C ASP A 48 14.00 38.28 35.16
N ASP A 49 14.07 38.52 33.85
CA ASP A 49 14.13 37.48 32.81
C ASP A 49 15.25 36.45 33.03
N LYS A 50 16.42 36.88 33.52
CA LYS A 50 17.56 35.98 33.78
C LYS A 50 17.25 35.02 34.93
N LYS A 51 16.62 35.51 36.00
CA LYS A 51 16.25 34.66 37.14
C LYS A 51 15.04 33.78 36.82
N ILE A 52 14.06 34.26 36.05
CA ILE A 52 12.93 33.45 35.57
C ILE A 52 13.45 32.26 34.75
N LYS A 53 14.35 32.49 33.79
CA LYS A 53 14.97 31.41 33.00
C LYS A 53 15.73 30.40 33.88
N LYS A 54 16.42 30.87 34.91
CA LYS A 54 17.12 30.00 35.87
C LYS A 54 16.15 29.16 36.71
N VAL A 55 15.01 29.72 37.11
CA VAL A 55 13.93 29.00 37.84
C VAL A 55 13.30 27.95 36.92
N ILE A 56 13.00 28.30 35.66
CA ILE A 56 12.48 27.37 34.63
C ILE A 56 13.43 26.19 34.44
N ARG A 57 14.70 26.45 34.16
CA ARG A 57 15.73 25.40 33.99
C ARG A 57 15.82 24.47 35.20
N ASN A 58 15.94 25.04 36.41
CA ASN A 58 16.14 24.25 37.62
C ASN A 58 14.95 23.37 38.01
N ASN A 59 13.73 23.82 37.74
CA ASN A 59 12.53 23.04 38.05
C ASN A 59 12.30 21.93 37.02
N ILE A 60 12.46 22.23 35.73
CA ILE A 60 12.25 21.25 34.65
C ILE A 60 13.33 20.16 34.68
N HIS A 61 14.60 20.52 34.95
CA HIS A 61 15.70 19.54 35.04
C HIS A 61 15.60 18.60 36.25
N LYS A 62 14.84 18.97 37.29
CA LYS A 62 14.65 18.15 38.51
C LYS A 62 13.49 17.16 38.41
N ASN A 63 12.42 17.49 37.68
CA ASN A 63 11.18 16.70 37.61
C ASN A 63 10.96 16.02 36.23
N ILE A 64 12.03 15.57 35.58
CA ILE A 64 11.97 15.01 34.21
C ILE A 64 11.00 13.80 34.09
N LYS A 65 10.83 13.01 35.16
CA LYS A 65 9.94 11.82 35.17
C LYS A 65 8.44 12.15 35.22
N GLU A 66 8.03 13.37 35.57
CA GLU A 66 6.62 13.80 35.64
C GLU A 66 6.16 14.60 34.40
N ILE A 67 7.06 14.88 33.45
CA ILE A 67 6.69 15.56 32.19
C ILE A 67 5.83 14.64 31.31
N THR A 68 5.80 13.33 31.62
CA THR A 68 4.94 12.31 31.01
C THR A 68 3.70 12.06 31.86
N LEU A 69 2.53 12.47 31.33
CA LEU A 69 1.21 11.85 31.56
C LEU A 69 0.78 11.63 33.04
N GLU A 70 0.37 12.70 33.71
CA GLU A 70 -0.90 12.80 34.48
C GLU A 70 -0.89 14.14 35.24
N VAL A 71 -1.82 15.02 34.90
CA VAL A 71 -1.94 16.36 35.49
C VAL A 71 -2.36 16.21 36.96
N LEU A 72 -1.43 16.42 37.89
CA LEU A 72 -1.80 16.81 39.25
C LEU A 72 -2.51 18.19 39.16
N PRO A 73 -3.71 18.36 39.73
CA PRO A 73 -4.56 19.55 39.54
C PRO A 73 -3.96 20.92 39.94
N ASN A 74 -2.74 20.94 40.50
CA ASN A 74 -2.09 22.13 41.05
C ASN A 74 -0.75 22.51 40.37
N GLU A 75 -0.27 21.80 39.33
CA GLU A 75 1.02 22.09 38.65
C GLU A 75 0.94 23.08 37.46
N VAL A 76 0.05 24.07 37.55
CA VAL A 76 -0.28 24.99 36.44
C VAL A 76 0.73 26.14 36.24
N SER A 77 1.83 26.24 37.01
CA SER A 77 2.72 27.42 36.95
C SER A 77 3.86 27.33 35.92
N MET A 78 4.57 26.19 35.85
CA MET A 78 5.85 26.11 35.11
C MET A 78 5.69 25.88 33.60
N LEU A 79 4.70 25.06 33.21
CA LEU A 79 4.38 24.85 31.79
C LEU A 79 3.84 26.12 31.14
N ILE A 80 3.05 26.92 31.88
CA ILE A 80 2.59 28.24 31.42
C ILE A 80 3.77 29.19 31.27
N ALA A 81 4.72 29.20 32.23
CA ALA A 81 5.92 30.03 32.12
C ALA A 81 6.78 29.65 30.89
N LEU A 82 6.92 28.35 30.61
CA LEU A 82 7.63 27.85 29.43
C LEU A 82 6.90 28.17 28.12
N GLN A 83 5.58 28.02 28.09
CA GLN A 83 4.72 28.39 26.97
C GLN A 83 4.78 29.90 26.68
N ASN A 84 4.78 30.74 27.72
CA ASN A 84 4.97 32.17 27.57
C ASN A 84 6.35 32.48 26.99
N LEU A 85 7.43 31.92 27.55
CA LEU A 85 8.79 32.10 27.02
C LEU A 85 8.89 31.72 25.53
N LEU A 86 8.30 30.58 25.16
CA LEU A 86 8.27 30.08 23.78
C LEU A 86 7.55 31.04 22.83
N LEU A 87 6.40 31.58 23.24
CA LEU A 87 5.53 32.42 22.40
C LEU A 87 5.85 33.91 22.46
N THR A 88 6.71 34.35 23.39
CA THR A 88 7.19 35.75 23.45
C THR A 88 8.62 35.92 22.94
N GLU A 89 9.52 34.98 23.21
CA GLU A 89 10.94 35.08 22.82
C GLU A 89 11.32 34.17 21.64
N GLY A 90 10.62 33.05 21.49
CA GLY A 90 10.82 32.08 20.41
C GLY A 90 11.52 30.78 20.84
N VAL A 91 11.47 29.79 19.95
CA VAL A 91 11.87 28.40 20.19
C VAL A 91 13.37 28.24 20.47
N ILE A 92 14.23 29.03 19.80
CA ILE A 92 15.67 28.99 20.04
C ILE A 92 15.98 29.46 21.47
N SER A 93 15.35 30.56 21.94
CA SER A 93 15.56 31.08 23.30
C SER A 93 15.07 30.06 24.33
N ALA A 94 13.87 29.51 24.11
CA ALA A 94 13.30 28.50 24.99
C ALA A 94 14.15 27.22 25.04
N TYR A 95 14.63 26.74 23.90
CA TYR A 95 15.48 25.53 23.82
C TYR A 95 16.82 25.74 24.52
N LYS A 96 17.51 26.87 24.33
CA LYS A 96 18.78 27.18 25.01
C LYS A 96 18.66 27.24 26.53
N VAL A 97 17.48 27.56 27.06
CA VAL A 97 17.23 27.52 28.51
C VAL A 97 17.16 26.08 29.03
N LEU A 98 16.69 25.14 28.19
CA LEU A 98 16.49 23.74 28.53
C LEU A 98 17.66 22.83 28.16
N GLU A 99 18.44 23.18 27.15
CA GLU A 99 19.49 22.36 26.55
C GLU A 99 20.49 21.81 27.58
N THR A 100 20.90 20.56 27.36
CA THR A 100 21.89 19.83 28.16
C THR A 100 22.84 19.06 27.26
N ASP A 101 23.91 18.51 27.83
CA ASP A 101 24.83 17.63 27.08
C ASP A 101 24.22 16.24 26.78
N ASN A 102 23.01 15.94 27.26
CA ASN A 102 22.34 14.66 27.07
C ASN A 102 21.36 14.74 25.87
N ARG A 103 21.66 13.96 24.83
CA ARG A 103 20.86 13.92 23.58
C ARG A 103 19.41 13.49 23.80
N GLU A 104 19.16 12.43 24.56
CA GLU A 104 17.80 11.93 24.83
C GLU A 104 16.95 12.97 25.57
N ARG A 105 17.54 13.70 26.52
CA ARG A 105 16.85 14.80 27.22
C ARG A 105 16.53 15.95 26.27
N ASN A 106 17.46 16.29 25.38
CA ASN A 106 17.25 17.35 24.40
C ASN A 106 16.08 17.01 23.46
N GLN A 107 15.93 15.74 23.06
CA GLN A 107 14.78 15.26 22.28
C GLN A 107 13.45 15.51 23.01
N VAL A 108 13.36 15.11 24.28
CA VAL A 108 12.15 15.33 25.10
C VAL A 108 11.84 16.83 25.24
N TYR A 109 12.86 17.68 25.40
CA TYR A 109 12.65 19.12 25.54
C TYR A 109 12.16 19.77 24.25
N ILE A 110 12.77 19.44 23.10
CA ILE A 110 12.31 20.01 21.84
C ILE A 110 10.89 19.53 21.50
N ASP A 111 10.58 18.24 21.72
CA ASP A 111 9.24 17.68 21.53
C ASP A 111 8.19 18.40 22.39
N LYS A 112 8.53 18.68 23.66
CA LYS A 112 7.62 19.41 24.55
C LYS A 112 7.43 20.86 24.12
N LEU A 113 8.47 21.56 23.67
CA LEU A 113 8.35 22.93 23.16
C LEU A 113 7.43 22.97 21.94
N LEU A 114 7.65 22.08 20.97
CA LEU A 114 6.82 22.01 19.77
C LEU A 114 5.36 21.61 20.09
N SER A 115 5.17 20.72 21.06
CA SER A 115 3.85 20.36 21.58
C SER A 115 3.14 21.54 22.25
N LEU A 116 3.83 22.31 23.09
CA LEU A 116 3.25 23.48 23.76
C LEU A 116 2.81 24.59 22.80
N GLN A 117 3.54 24.79 21.70
CA GLN A 117 3.09 25.71 20.63
C GLN A 117 1.80 25.20 19.98
N ASN A 118 1.76 23.91 19.61
CA ASN A 118 0.59 23.32 18.99
C ASN A 118 -0.64 23.33 19.93
N GLU A 119 -0.46 22.93 21.20
CA GLU A 119 -1.48 23.00 22.25
C GLU A 119 -2.02 24.42 22.45
N TYR A 120 -1.16 25.45 22.35
CA TYR A 120 -1.60 26.84 22.40
C TYR A 120 -2.55 27.17 21.25
N LEU A 121 -2.11 26.90 20.01
CA LEU A 121 -2.84 27.24 18.80
C LEU A 121 -4.18 26.49 18.71
N PHE A 122 -4.19 25.18 18.99
CA PHE A 122 -5.42 24.39 19.05
C PHE A 122 -6.35 24.88 20.16
N GLY A 123 -5.82 25.12 21.37
CA GLY A 123 -6.63 25.64 22.46
C GLY A 123 -7.23 27.02 22.16
N TYR A 124 -6.58 27.86 21.35
CA TYR A 124 -7.16 29.12 20.92
C TYR A 124 -8.38 28.89 20.01
N ILE A 125 -8.24 28.00 19.03
CA ILE A 125 -9.28 27.61 18.06
C ILE A 125 -10.52 27.04 18.77
N ASP A 126 -10.34 26.16 19.77
CA ASP A 126 -11.44 25.47 20.43
C ASP A 126 -12.22 26.38 21.41
N ASN A 127 -11.56 27.36 22.03
CA ASN A 127 -12.15 28.18 23.10
C ASN A 127 -12.78 29.49 22.62
N HIS A 128 -12.49 29.94 21.40
CA HIS A 128 -13.07 31.18 20.88
C HIS A 128 -14.15 30.83 19.84
N THR A 129 -15.41 31.13 20.16
CA THR A 129 -16.42 31.37 19.12
C THR A 129 -15.98 32.67 18.45
N LEU A 130 -15.31 32.57 17.31
CA LEU A 130 -14.61 33.69 16.67
C LEU A 130 -15.60 34.71 16.11
N VAL A 131 -16.12 35.54 17.01
CA VAL A 131 -16.84 36.77 16.70
C VAL A 131 -15.84 37.91 16.87
N ILE A 132 -15.79 38.76 15.86
CA ILE A 132 -14.77 39.76 15.48
C ILE A 132 -14.43 40.83 16.55
N GLU A 133 -14.97 40.76 17.77
CA GLU A 133 -15.12 41.97 18.59
C GLU A 133 -13.90 42.48 19.37
N SER A 134 -12.73 41.83 19.39
CA SER A 134 -11.50 42.59 19.71
C SER A 134 -10.19 41.93 19.28
N LEU A 135 -9.43 42.63 18.42
CA LEU A 135 -8.04 42.34 18.08
C LEU A 135 -7.06 42.44 19.27
N THR A 136 -7.55 42.89 20.43
CA THR A 136 -6.84 42.96 21.72
C THR A 136 -7.09 41.74 22.61
N SER A 137 -7.73 40.67 22.09
CA SER A 137 -8.01 39.46 22.88
C SER A 137 -6.72 38.80 23.34
N LYS A 138 -6.53 38.70 24.67
CA LYS A 138 -5.45 37.91 25.27
C LYS A 138 -5.94 36.49 25.50
N TYR A 139 -5.21 35.50 25.01
CA TYR A 139 -5.42 34.10 25.37
C TYR A 139 -4.24 33.61 26.21
N LYS A 140 -4.54 33.09 27.40
CA LYS A 140 -3.54 32.74 28.44
C LYS A 140 -2.52 33.86 28.70
N ASN A 141 -2.99 35.11 28.77
CA ASN A 141 -2.19 36.33 28.98
C ASN A 141 -1.23 36.73 27.84
N ILE A 142 -1.28 36.08 26.68
CA ILE A 142 -0.50 36.44 25.49
C ILE A 142 -1.43 37.07 24.45
N GLU A 143 -0.98 38.13 23.79
CA GLU A 143 -1.70 38.72 22.65
C GLU A 143 -1.63 37.78 21.45
N ILE A 144 -2.77 37.47 20.84
CA ILE A 144 -2.84 36.46 19.78
C ILE A 144 -1.97 36.82 18.57
N LEU A 145 -1.90 38.10 18.19
CA LEU A 145 -1.05 38.55 17.08
C LEU A 145 0.44 38.32 17.38
N GLN A 146 0.87 38.59 18.61
CA GLN A 146 2.24 38.30 19.05
C GLN A 146 2.52 36.79 19.02
N ALA A 147 1.57 35.97 19.49
CA ALA A 147 1.71 34.52 19.47
C ALA A 147 1.80 33.96 18.04
N ILE A 148 1.02 34.50 17.10
CA ILE A 148 1.08 34.17 15.67
C ILE A 148 2.46 34.52 15.10
N ASP A 149 2.94 35.74 15.29
CA ASP A 149 4.22 36.21 14.74
C ASP A 149 5.38 35.38 15.29
N THR A 150 5.37 35.07 16.59
CA THR A 150 6.37 34.19 17.19
C THR A 150 6.27 32.75 16.70
N ALA A 151 5.06 32.21 16.52
CA ALA A 151 4.88 30.85 16.00
C ALA A 151 5.40 30.72 14.55
N ILE A 152 5.15 31.72 13.70
CA ILE A 152 5.70 31.79 12.34
C ILE A 152 7.23 31.87 12.37
N LYS A 153 7.79 32.73 13.24
CA LYS A 153 9.24 32.81 13.46
C LYS A 153 9.81 31.46 13.90
N ASN A 154 9.17 30.78 14.85
CA ASN A 154 9.61 29.48 15.34
C ASN A 154 9.63 28.43 14.23
N ILE A 155 8.61 28.41 13.36
CA ILE A 155 8.57 27.52 12.19
C ILE A 155 9.75 27.82 11.25
N ASN A 156 10.02 29.09 10.97
CA ASN A 156 11.16 29.50 10.15
C ASN A 156 12.51 29.13 10.78
N ASP A 157 12.67 29.25 12.10
CA ASP A 157 13.87 28.85 12.82
C ASP A 157 14.10 27.32 12.72
N ILE A 158 13.03 26.53 12.83
CA ILE A 158 13.09 25.06 12.73
C ILE A 158 13.41 24.60 11.30
N ILE A 159 12.72 25.17 10.29
CA ILE A 159 13.01 24.92 8.87
C ILE A 159 14.40 25.43 8.50
N GLY A 160 14.84 26.48 9.20
CA GLY A 160 16.14 27.11 9.10
C GLY A 160 17.30 26.16 9.37
N LEU A 161 17.12 25.17 10.26
CA LEU A 161 18.14 24.18 10.65
C LEU A 161 19.52 24.82 10.85
N ASN A 162 19.56 25.92 11.62
CA ASN A 162 20.78 26.66 11.87
C ASN A 162 21.59 26.03 13.00
N GLU A 163 22.85 26.46 13.19
CA GLU A 163 23.74 25.94 14.26
C GLU A 163 23.15 26.07 15.67
N GLN A 164 22.18 26.97 15.88
CA GLN A 164 21.58 27.20 17.20
C GLN A 164 20.41 26.25 17.50
N LEU A 165 19.80 25.67 16.47
CA LEU A 165 18.72 24.69 16.58
C LEU A 165 18.63 23.86 15.30
N ASN A 166 19.24 22.67 15.33
CA ASN A 166 19.09 21.67 14.28
C ASN A 166 18.24 20.50 14.81
N VAL A 167 16.94 20.51 14.49
CA VAL A 167 16.00 19.49 14.98
C VAL A 167 16.33 18.09 14.43
N LEU A 168 16.94 17.99 13.25
CA LEU A 168 17.33 16.70 12.68
C LEU A 168 18.53 16.09 13.41
N GLU A 169 19.49 16.91 13.86
CA GLU A 169 20.58 16.43 14.71
C GLU A 169 20.07 15.98 16.09
N ILE A 170 19.15 16.75 16.68
CA ILE A 170 18.57 16.46 17.99
C ILE A 170 17.77 15.15 17.94
N TYR A 171 16.78 15.02 17.06
CA TYR A 171 15.96 13.82 16.93
C TYR A 171 16.72 12.64 16.33
N GLY A 172 17.59 12.88 15.34
CA GLY A 172 18.27 11.83 14.59
C GLY A 172 17.46 11.23 13.45
N ASP A 173 16.25 11.75 13.19
CA ASP A 173 15.35 11.34 12.10
C ASP A 173 14.52 12.52 11.58
N GLU A 174 13.86 12.31 10.44
CA GLU A 174 12.95 13.27 9.80
C GLU A 174 11.45 13.09 10.14
N GLU A 175 11.08 12.22 11.09
CA GLU A 175 9.66 11.86 11.37
C GLU A 175 8.90 12.92 12.17
N HIS A 176 9.61 13.84 12.84
CA HIS A 176 9.02 14.88 13.68
C HIS A 176 8.47 16.10 12.90
N PHE A 177 8.37 16.00 11.57
CA PHE A 177 7.82 17.04 10.69
C PHE A 177 6.35 17.40 11.03
N TYR A 178 5.61 16.48 11.65
CA TYR A 178 4.19 16.65 11.97
C TYR A 178 3.92 17.83 12.93
N HIS A 179 4.90 18.21 13.77
CA HIS A 179 4.76 19.38 14.63
C HIS A 179 4.64 20.68 13.83
N ILE A 180 5.38 20.77 12.73
CA ILE A 180 5.39 21.94 11.84
C ILE A 180 4.07 21.98 11.07
N THR A 181 3.66 20.86 10.49
CA THR A 181 2.42 20.81 9.69
C THR A 181 1.19 21.11 10.55
N ARG A 182 1.12 20.58 11.78
CA ARG A 182 0.04 20.93 12.74
C ARG A 182 0.01 22.43 13.06
N SER A 183 1.17 23.05 13.28
CA SER A 183 1.25 24.49 13.54
C SER A 183 0.79 25.30 12.32
N LEU A 184 1.22 24.92 11.12
CA LEU A 184 0.81 25.58 9.87
C LEU A 184 -0.70 25.49 9.63
N PHE A 185 -1.32 24.31 9.81
CA PHE A 185 -2.78 24.16 9.70
C PHE A 185 -3.53 24.99 10.75
N SER A 186 -3.02 25.04 11.99
CA SER A 186 -3.63 25.82 13.05
C SER A 186 -3.55 27.32 12.77
N LEU A 187 -2.38 27.80 12.32
CA LEU A 187 -2.18 29.19 11.93
C LEU A 187 -3.07 29.59 10.76
N HIS A 188 -3.20 28.73 9.73
CA HIS A 188 -4.13 28.97 8.63
C HIS A 188 -5.56 29.18 9.13
N ARG A 189 -6.06 28.27 9.99
CA ARG A 189 -7.41 28.38 10.53
C ARG A 189 -7.61 29.66 11.33
N ILE A 190 -6.70 29.98 12.25
CA ILE A 190 -6.76 31.20 13.07
C ILE A 190 -6.75 32.46 12.18
N LEU A 191 -5.86 32.53 11.20
CA LEU A 191 -5.71 33.71 10.35
C LEU A 191 -6.90 33.91 9.41
N THR A 192 -7.47 32.83 8.89
CA THR A 192 -8.72 32.86 8.10
C THR A 192 -9.89 33.34 8.95
N GLU A 193 -10.04 32.82 10.17
CA GLU A 193 -11.11 33.23 11.09
C GLU A 193 -10.97 34.70 11.53
N LEU A 194 -9.74 35.20 11.69
CA LEU A 194 -9.45 36.61 11.97
C LEU A 194 -9.49 37.54 10.74
N LYS A 195 -9.75 37.00 9.53
CA LYS A 195 -9.76 37.73 8.25
C LYS A 195 -8.42 38.43 7.92
N PHE A 196 -7.31 37.82 8.32
CA PHE A 196 -5.95 38.28 8.00
C PHE A 196 -5.32 37.50 6.82
N GLU A 197 -6.11 37.22 5.80
CA GLU A 197 -5.73 36.40 4.63
C GLU A 197 -4.45 36.92 3.94
N LYS A 198 -4.31 38.24 3.78
CA LYS A 198 -3.12 38.83 3.14
C LYS A 198 -1.84 38.68 3.97
N LYS A 199 -1.93 38.76 5.30
CA LYS A 199 -0.78 38.51 6.20
C LYS A 199 -0.40 37.03 6.15
N PHE A 200 -1.41 36.16 6.15
CA PHE A 200 -1.25 34.73 5.98
C PHE A 200 -0.52 34.35 4.70
N GLU A 201 -0.96 34.85 3.54
CA GLU A 201 -0.34 34.58 2.23
C GLU A 201 1.14 34.98 2.20
N ASN A 202 1.48 36.16 2.70
CA ASN A 202 2.86 36.67 2.67
C ASN A 202 3.81 35.83 3.54
N GLU A 203 3.42 35.53 4.78
CA GLU A 203 4.26 34.81 5.73
C GLU A 203 4.43 33.34 5.33
N PHE A 204 3.35 32.69 4.89
CA PHE A 204 3.43 31.32 4.39
C PHE A 204 4.24 31.25 3.09
N SER A 205 4.09 32.24 2.20
CA SER A 205 4.95 32.32 1.02
C SER A 205 6.43 32.40 1.37
N GLY A 206 6.79 33.20 2.37
CA GLY A 206 8.17 33.28 2.87
C GLY A 206 8.71 31.93 3.36
N ILE A 207 7.87 31.16 4.08
CA ILE A 207 8.21 29.80 4.52
C ILE A 207 8.44 28.85 3.34
N ILE A 208 7.53 28.84 2.35
CA ILE A 208 7.64 28.00 1.15
C ILE A 208 8.90 28.35 0.35
N ILE A 209 9.15 29.64 0.12
CA ILE A 209 10.34 30.13 -0.60
C ILE A 209 11.61 29.68 0.12
N ASN A 210 11.67 29.83 1.44
CA ASN A 210 12.84 29.41 2.23
C ASN A 210 13.11 27.90 2.09
N MET A 211 12.05 27.06 2.15
CA MET A 211 12.19 25.62 1.92
C MET A 211 12.75 25.32 0.53
N PHE A 212 12.19 25.92 -0.52
CA PHE A 212 12.67 25.69 -1.89
C PHE A 212 14.08 26.22 -2.13
N MET A 213 14.43 27.38 -1.59
CA MET A 213 15.79 27.92 -1.68
C MET A 213 16.81 26.96 -1.05
N LYS A 214 16.46 26.33 0.08
CA LYS A 214 17.29 25.30 0.72
C LYS A 214 17.40 24.04 -0.13
N ILE A 215 16.28 23.55 -0.67
CA ILE A 215 16.26 22.36 -1.53
C ILE A 215 17.12 22.57 -2.78
N LYS A 216 16.97 23.73 -3.45
CA LYS A 216 17.55 23.98 -4.78
C LYS A 216 18.99 24.50 -4.72
N PHE A 217 19.29 25.39 -3.78
CA PHE A 217 20.57 26.09 -3.69
C PHE A 217 21.34 25.82 -2.39
N GLY A 218 20.70 25.22 -1.40
CA GLY A 218 21.37 24.81 -0.18
C GLY A 218 22.35 23.69 -0.47
N LYS A 219 23.56 23.76 0.10
CA LYS A 219 24.46 22.60 0.21
C LYS A 219 23.95 21.67 1.31
N THR A 220 22.70 21.23 1.20
CA THR A 220 22.00 20.47 2.23
C THR A 220 22.24 18.97 2.05
N SER A 221 22.24 18.24 3.18
CA SER A 221 22.31 16.77 3.16
C SER A 221 20.96 16.17 2.75
N GLU A 222 20.97 14.93 2.27
CA GLU A 222 19.75 14.20 1.88
C GLU A 222 18.66 14.18 2.98
N PRO A 223 18.97 13.97 4.27
CA PRO A 223 17.97 14.03 5.35
C PRO A 223 17.25 15.37 5.46
N ILE A 224 17.93 16.49 5.18
CA ILE A 224 17.32 17.82 5.20
C ILE A 224 16.30 17.93 4.08
N ASN A 225 16.67 17.53 2.86
CA ASN A 225 15.75 17.58 1.72
C ASN A 225 14.54 16.67 1.96
N ARG A 226 14.74 15.46 2.52
CA ARG A 226 13.66 14.55 2.90
C ARG A 226 12.71 15.18 3.90
N PHE A 227 13.23 15.82 4.96
CA PHE A 227 12.44 16.52 5.96
C PHE A 227 11.56 17.64 5.36
N LEU A 228 12.14 18.47 4.48
CA LEU A 228 11.40 19.55 3.82
C LEU A 228 10.32 19.00 2.87
N TYR A 229 10.63 17.96 2.10
CA TYR A 229 9.65 17.30 1.23
C TYR A 229 8.51 16.64 2.01
N LYS A 230 8.78 16.04 3.19
CA LYS A 230 7.74 15.52 4.08
C LYS A 230 6.77 16.61 4.54
N ILE A 231 7.27 17.79 4.92
CA ILE A 231 6.42 18.93 5.29
C ILE A 231 5.54 19.33 4.10
N LEU A 232 6.14 19.58 2.94
CA LEU A 232 5.41 20.00 1.73
C LEU A 232 4.35 18.96 1.33
N ASN A 233 4.72 17.68 1.25
CA ASN A 233 3.81 16.59 0.91
C ASN A 233 2.64 16.49 1.89
N ALA A 234 2.93 16.50 3.19
CA ALA A 234 1.89 16.41 4.20
C ALA A 234 0.93 17.61 4.15
N MET A 235 1.43 18.82 3.90
CA MET A 235 0.58 20.00 3.72
C MET A 235 -0.32 19.87 2.48
N VAL A 236 0.23 19.47 1.32
CA VAL A 236 -0.57 19.25 0.09
C VAL A 236 -1.63 18.19 0.33
N ILE A 237 -1.24 17.01 0.78
CA ILE A 237 -2.12 15.84 0.86
C ILE A 237 -3.24 16.09 1.86
N ASN A 238 -2.95 16.63 3.05
CA ASN A 238 -3.99 16.88 4.06
C ASN A 238 -4.96 18.00 3.61
N THR A 239 -4.48 19.00 2.87
CA THR A 239 -5.33 20.08 2.35
C THR A 239 -6.28 19.54 1.27
N VAL A 240 -5.74 18.83 0.28
CA VAL A 240 -6.52 18.21 -0.79
C VAL A 240 -7.49 17.16 -0.26
N SER A 241 -7.08 16.37 0.74
CA SER A 241 -7.92 15.37 1.41
C SER A 241 -9.14 15.98 2.11
N LYS A 242 -9.09 17.27 2.45
CA LYS A 242 -10.23 18.04 2.97
C LYS A 242 -11.07 18.72 1.88
N ASN A 243 -10.79 18.44 0.61
CA ASN A 243 -11.36 19.10 -0.56
C ASN A 243 -11.10 20.63 -0.58
N GLU A 244 -9.92 21.04 -0.12
CA GLU A 244 -9.45 22.43 -0.10
C GLU A 244 -8.24 22.61 -1.04
N LEU A 245 -8.00 23.84 -1.52
CA LEU A 245 -6.90 24.17 -2.45
C LEU A 245 -5.93 25.23 -1.94
N TRP A 246 -6.17 25.82 -0.77
CA TRP A 246 -5.43 26.99 -0.28
C TRP A 246 -3.91 26.77 -0.28
N PHE A 247 -3.44 25.58 0.09
CA PHE A 247 -2.00 25.29 0.12
C PHE A 247 -1.41 25.15 -1.29
N LEU A 248 -2.18 24.60 -2.24
CA LEU A 248 -1.78 24.54 -3.65
C LEU A 248 -1.74 25.94 -4.28
N GLU A 249 -2.67 26.82 -3.89
CA GLU A 249 -2.68 28.24 -4.30
C GLU A 249 -1.45 28.98 -3.81
N ILE A 250 -1.10 28.84 -2.52
CA ILE A 250 0.15 29.38 -1.99
C ILE A 250 1.35 28.77 -2.71
N LEU A 251 1.38 27.45 -2.89
CA LEU A 251 2.48 26.78 -3.58
C LEU A 251 2.69 27.37 -4.99
N ARG A 252 1.61 27.54 -5.77
CA ARG A 252 1.65 28.18 -7.09
C ARG A 252 2.17 29.61 -7.00
N ASP A 253 1.63 30.41 -6.08
CA ASP A 253 1.90 31.84 -5.99
C ASP A 253 3.29 32.17 -5.41
N SER A 254 3.84 31.29 -4.57
CA SER A 254 5.18 31.41 -3.97
C SER A 254 6.29 30.75 -4.77
N SER A 255 5.96 30.04 -5.86
CA SER A 255 6.96 29.34 -6.66
C SER A 255 7.81 30.27 -7.53
N PHE A 256 7.45 31.54 -7.65
CA PHE A 256 8.12 32.53 -8.51
C PHE A 256 8.89 33.57 -7.69
N GLY A 257 10.09 33.90 -8.18
CA GLY A 257 10.89 35.01 -7.67
C GLY A 257 10.73 36.29 -8.48
N ASP A 258 10.83 36.19 -9.80
CA ASP A 258 10.59 37.25 -10.77
C ASP A 258 10.23 36.65 -12.13
N THR A 259 10.13 37.47 -13.19
CA THR A 259 9.87 36.98 -14.56
C THR A 259 10.89 35.97 -15.09
N PHE A 260 12.05 35.79 -14.44
CA PHE A 260 13.13 34.92 -14.90
C PHE A 260 13.49 33.79 -13.91
N SER A 261 12.98 33.81 -12.67
CA SER A 261 13.37 32.89 -11.61
C SER A 261 12.17 32.18 -10.97
N VAL A 262 12.27 30.85 -10.93
CA VAL A 262 11.33 29.96 -10.23
C VAL A 262 12.05 29.36 -9.03
N TYR A 263 11.57 29.70 -7.82
CA TYR A 263 12.04 29.13 -6.56
C TYR A 263 11.71 27.64 -6.48
N GLY A 264 10.49 27.26 -6.87
CA GLY A 264 10.02 25.88 -6.86
C GLY A 264 10.93 24.93 -7.63
N SER A 265 11.36 23.83 -7.00
CA SER A 265 12.19 22.82 -7.65
C SER A 265 11.42 22.13 -8.78
N ASP A 266 12.12 21.79 -9.87
CA ASP A 266 11.50 21.23 -11.08
C ASP A 266 10.91 19.85 -10.81
N GLU A 267 11.63 19.03 -10.04
CA GLU A 267 11.15 17.73 -9.58
C GLU A 267 9.86 17.81 -8.76
N TYR A 268 9.72 18.80 -7.88
CA TYR A 268 8.55 18.90 -7.01
C TYR A 268 7.33 19.39 -7.78
N MET A 269 7.52 20.33 -8.71
CA MET A 269 6.45 20.81 -9.58
C MET A 269 5.95 19.70 -10.52
N ALA A 270 6.86 18.92 -11.11
CA ALA A 270 6.49 17.74 -11.90
C ALA A 270 5.75 16.71 -11.04
N PHE A 271 6.27 16.41 -9.85
CA PHE A 271 5.66 15.49 -8.90
C PHE A 271 4.22 15.87 -8.54
N ILE A 272 3.99 17.13 -8.13
CA ILE A 272 2.64 17.63 -7.83
C ILE A 272 1.75 17.61 -9.06
N SER A 273 2.29 17.88 -10.25
CA SER A 273 1.50 17.84 -11.49
C SER A 273 0.99 16.42 -11.81
N ILE A 274 1.82 15.39 -11.56
CA ILE A 274 1.41 13.98 -11.69
C ILE A 274 0.37 13.62 -10.61
N TYR A 275 0.54 14.14 -9.39
CA TYR A 275 -0.40 13.94 -8.29
C TYR A 275 -1.78 14.56 -8.56
N LEU A 276 -1.85 15.78 -9.08
CA LEU A 276 -3.12 16.42 -9.48
C LEU A 276 -3.82 15.65 -10.61
N TYR A 277 -3.05 15.14 -11.59
CA TYR A 277 -3.61 14.26 -12.62
C TYR A 277 -4.22 12.99 -12.00
N TYR A 278 -3.53 12.36 -11.04
CA TYR A 278 -4.04 11.20 -10.33
C TYR A 278 -5.37 11.50 -9.63
N LEU A 279 -5.46 12.60 -8.88
CA LEU A 279 -6.69 12.98 -8.17
C LEU A 279 -7.87 13.19 -9.13
N VAL A 280 -7.64 13.84 -10.26
CA VAL A 280 -8.69 14.20 -11.20
C VAL A 280 -9.10 13.02 -12.08
N LYS A 281 -8.14 12.25 -12.60
CA LYS A 281 -8.40 11.24 -13.64
C LYS A 281 -8.38 9.80 -13.15
N LEU A 282 -7.74 9.48 -12.02
CA LEU A 282 -7.51 8.10 -11.59
C LEU A 282 -8.14 7.76 -10.22
N GLU A 283 -8.20 8.71 -9.29
CA GLU A 283 -8.79 8.49 -7.96
C GLU A 283 -10.31 8.69 -8.01
N ASN A 284 -11.03 7.57 -7.87
CA ASN A 284 -12.48 7.54 -7.95
C ASN A 284 -13.17 8.12 -6.71
N ARG A 285 -12.44 8.21 -5.57
CA ARG A 285 -13.00 8.71 -4.31
C ARG A 285 -13.03 10.24 -4.22
N VAL A 286 -12.35 10.96 -5.12
CA VAL A 286 -12.42 12.43 -5.17
C VAL A 286 -13.80 12.86 -5.68
N PRO A 287 -14.54 13.72 -4.94
CA PRO A 287 -15.80 14.27 -5.41
C PRO A 287 -15.67 15.06 -6.72
N GLU A 288 -16.66 14.96 -7.61
CA GLU A 288 -16.61 15.58 -8.94
C GLU A 288 -16.53 17.11 -8.89
N ASP A 289 -17.22 17.73 -7.93
CA ASP A 289 -17.14 19.18 -7.68
C ASP A 289 -15.72 19.60 -7.28
N PHE A 290 -15.03 18.78 -6.50
CA PHE A 290 -13.65 19.04 -6.13
C PHE A 290 -12.68 18.76 -7.29
N LYS A 291 -12.94 17.75 -8.13
CA LYS A 291 -12.18 17.56 -9.38
C LYS A 291 -12.27 18.79 -10.29
N THR A 292 -13.47 19.36 -10.45
CA THR A 292 -13.66 20.61 -11.20
C THR A 292 -12.86 21.76 -10.59
N LYS A 293 -12.87 21.92 -9.26
CA LYS A 293 -12.05 22.94 -8.57
C LYS A 293 -10.55 22.76 -8.84
N ILE A 294 -10.04 21.52 -8.85
CA ILE A 294 -8.63 21.25 -9.19
C ILE A 294 -8.33 21.63 -10.64
N GLU A 295 -9.21 21.27 -11.59
CA GLU A 295 -9.06 21.65 -13.00
C GLU A 295 -9.10 23.18 -13.20
N ASP A 296 -9.96 23.89 -12.47
CA ASP A 296 -10.00 25.35 -12.47
C ASP A 296 -8.70 25.95 -11.93
N PHE A 297 -8.21 25.45 -10.78
CA PHE A 297 -6.95 25.88 -10.18
C PHE A 297 -5.76 25.73 -11.14
N ILE A 298 -5.70 24.61 -11.88
CA ILE A 298 -4.61 24.33 -12.82
C ILE A 298 -4.50 25.42 -13.91
N ASN A 299 -5.63 25.99 -14.31
CA ASN A 299 -5.72 27.00 -15.36
C ASN A 299 -5.78 28.43 -14.81
N GLN A 300 -5.97 28.59 -13.51
CA GLN A 300 -6.03 29.89 -12.86
C GLN A 300 -4.64 30.55 -12.79
N PRO A 301 -4.50 31.81 -13.27
CA PRO A 301 -3.28 32.60 -13.12
C PRO A 301 -2.89 32.79 -11.65
N ALA A 302 -1.58 32.74 -11.37
CA ALA A 302 -1.04 33.10 -10.08
C ALA A 302 -1.25 34.58 -9.74
N ARG A 303 -1.50 34.90 -8.46
CA ARG A 303 -1.91 36.25 -7.99
C ARG A 303 -0.98 36.88 -6.94
N GLY A 304 0.17 36.26 -6.66
CA GLY A 304 1.14 36.74 -5.66
C GLY A 304 1.90 38.00 -6.08
N LEU A 305 2.48 38.70 -5.09
CA LEU A 305 3.29 39.93 -5.27
C LEU A 305 4.44 39.78 -6.28
N ASN A 306 5.02 38.58 -6.37
CA ASN A 306 6.13 38.25 -7.28
C ASN A 306 5.69 37.34 -8.45
N SER A 307 4.39 37.17 -8.65
CA SER A 307 3.86 36.31 -9.70
C SER A 307 4.06 36.91 -11.08
N ASN A 308 4.46 36.08 -12.04
CA ASN A 308 4.49 36.43 -13.46
C ASN A 308 3.11 36.27 -14.15
N GLY A 309 2.06 35.92 -13.40
CA GLY A 309 0.71 35.69 -13.91
C GLY A 309 0.52 34.34 -14.63
N GLU A 310 1.50 33.45 -14.60
CA GLU A 310 1.36 32.12 -15.19
C GLU A 310 0.47 31.22 -14.31
N SER A 311 -0.35 30.41 -14.98
CA SER A 311 -1.10 29.31 -14.37
C SER A 311 -0.20 28.09 -14.12
N TRP A 312 -0.65 27.17 -13.27
CA TRP A 312 0.09 25.91 -13.03
C TRP A 312 0.33 25.13 -14.33
N ALA A 313 -0.66 25.09 -15.23
CA ALA A 313 -0.52 24.48 -16.55
C ALA A 313 0.55 25.17 -17.41
N GLN A 314 0.68 26.50 -17.33
CA GLN A 314 1.74 27.21 -18.06
C GLN A 314 3.12 26.91 -17.48
N ILE A 315 3.25 26.87 -16.14
CA ILE A 315 4.51 26.49 -15.47
C ILE A 315 4.94 25.10 -15.90
N PHE A 316 4.03 24.12 -15.80
CA PHE A 316 4.32 22.75 -16.18
C PHE A 316 4.75 22.66 -17.64
N ARG A 317 4.04 23.34 -18.56
CA ARG A 317 4.40 23.41 -19.98
C ARG A 317 5.77 24.04 -20.22
N HIS A 318 6.04 25.15 -19.57
CA HIS A 318 7.32 25.84 -19.68
C HIS A 318 8.46 24.91 -19.23
N LYS A 319 8.34 24.32 -18.02
CA LYS A 319 9.36 23.41 -17.49
C LYS A 319 9.60 22.21 -18.40
N MET A 320 8.54 21.61 -18.96
CA MET A 320 8.67 20.48 -19.90
C MET A 320 9.43 20.86 -21.17
N ASN A 321 9.18 22.06 -21.71
CA ASN A 321 9.79 22.49 -22.98
C ASN A 321 11.25 22.92 -22.86
N TYR A 322 11.70 23.32 -21.66
CA TYR A 322 13.03 23.92 -21.43
C TYR A 322 13.95 23.09 -20.53
N MET A 323 13.55 21.88 -20.15
CA MET A 323 14.38 20.99 -19.33
C MET A 323 15.64 20.59 -20.08
N ASN A 324 16.81 20.76 -19.47
CA ASN A 324 18.07 20.35 -20.08
C ASN A 324 18.37 18.86 -19.85
N SER A 325 19.38 18.32 -20.53
CA SER A 325 19.72 16.89 -20.46
C SER A 325 20.11 16.41 -19.06
N GLU A 326 20.80 17.23 -18.27
CA GLU A 326 21.20 16.89 -16.89
C GLU A 326 19.96 16.80 -15.97
N GLU A 327 19.01 17.72 -16.12
CA GLU A 327 17.74 17.71 -15.42
C GLU A 327 16.90 16.48 -15.81
N ILE A 328 16.77 16.17 -17.10
CA ILE A 328 16.03 14.99 -17.58
C ILE A 328 16.60 13.69 -16.98
N ASN A 329 17.93 13.57 -16.93
CA ASN A 329 18.61 12.38 -16.41
C ASN A 329 18.43 12.20 -14.89
N THR A 330 18.16 13.27 -14.14
CA THR A 330 18.10 13.25 -12.66
C THR A 330 16.69 13.37 -12.09
N ILE A 331 15.75 13.96 -12.83
CA ILE A 331 14.41 14.28 -12.31
C ILE A 331 13.64 13.05 -11.85
N LEU A 332 13.73 11.91 -12.54
CA LEU A 332 13.05 10.67 -12.11
C LEU A 332 13.51 10.25 -10.71
N LEU A 333 14.83 10.23 -10.48
CA LEU A 333 15.39 9.82 -9.19
C LEU A 333 14.94 10.76 -8.06
N LYS A 334 14.90 12.07 -8.34
CA LYS A 334 14.44 13.07 -7.38
C LYS A 334 12.94 12.93 -7.07
N MET A 335 12.10 12.71 -8.07
CA MET A 335 10.66 12.47 -7.87
C MET A 335 10.38 11.16 -7.11
N LEU A 336 11.12 10.09 -7.42
CA LEU A 336 11.04 8.85 -6.64
C LEU A 336 11.48 9.08 -5.20
N SER A 337 12.52 9.87 -4.96
CA SER A 337 12.94 10.27 -3.61
C SER A 337 11.83 11.05 -2.90
N ILE A 338 11.18 12.02 -3.55
CA ILE A 338 10.03 12.76 -2.99
C ILE A 338 8.88 11.80 -2.63
N PHE A 339 8.59 10.81 -3.47
CA PHE A 339 7.59 9.78 -3.19
C PHE A 339 7.97 8.93 -1.97
N GLU A 340 9.22 8.45 -1.94
CA GLU A 340 9.79 7.59 -0.89
C GLU A 340 10.09 8.35 0.43
N CYS A 341 9.92 9.67 0.46
CA CYS A 341 9.94 10.44 1.69
C CYS A 341 8.74 10.10 2.59
N ASN A 342 7.58 9.74 2.02
CA ASN A 342 6.43 9.37 2.82
C ASN A 342 6.53 7.89 3.26
N SER A 343 6.30 7.63 4.55
CA SER A 343 6.30 6.27 5.09
C SER A 343 5.10 5.47 4.54
N ASN A 344 5.20 4.14 4.53
CA ASN A 344 4.14 3.23 4.05
C ASN A 344 2.77 3.40 4.77
N SER A 345 2.71 4.17 5.85
CA SER A 345 1.49 4.49 6.59
C SER A 345 0.76 5.74 6.07
N PHE A 346 1.36 6.52 5.17
CA PHE A 346 0.77 7.74 4.63
C PHE A 346 -0.06 7.45 3.38
N THR A 347 -1.36 7.76 3.41
CA THR A 347 -2.22 7.64 2.22
C THR A 347 -2.12 8.93 1.42
N TRP A 348 -1.89 8.83 0.10
CA TRP A 348 -1.78 10.01 -0.77
C TRP A 348 -3.11 10.75 -0.98
N TYR A 349 -4.25 10.18 -0.60
CA TYR A 349 -5.54 10.87 -0.53
C TYR A 349 -6.44 10.16 0.49
N GLU A 350 -6.93 10.89 1.49
CA GLU A 350 -7.87 10.39 2.50
C GLU A 350 -9.18 11.18 2.38
N PRO A 351 -10.30 10.56 1.93
CA PRO A 351 -11.54 11.30 1.77
C PRO A 351 -12.07 11.81 3.12
N PRO A 352 -12.72 12.99 3.17
CA PRO A 352 -13.09 13.66 4.43
C PRO A 352 -14.21 12.95 5.22
N PHE A 353 -14.83 11.91 4.66
CA PHE A 353 -15.90 11.12 5.28
C PHE A 353 -15.82 9.65 4.85
N GLN A 354 -15.47 8.71 5.76
CA GLN A 354 -15.96 7.32 5.70
C GLN A 354 -16.10 6.71 7.11
N TRP A 355 -17.33 6.33 7.49
CA TRP A 355 -17.69 5.51 8.67
C TRP A 355 -17.28 4.04 8.57
N ALA A 356 -16.43 3.71 7.61
CA ALA A 356 -15.99 2.37 7.35
C ALA A 356 -14.57 2.47 6.80
N ARG A 357 -13.57 2.23 7.66
CA ARG A 357 -12.27 1.75 7.21
C ARG A 357 -12.49 0.40 6.55
N TRP A 358 -12.94 0.39 5.30
CA TRP A 358 -12.87 -0.82 4.49
C TRP A 358 -11.41 -0.99 4.13
N SER A 359 -10.81 -1.98 4.80
CA SER A 359 -9.54 -2.61 4.47
C SER A 359 -9.62 -3.18 3.04
N SER A 360 -9.51 -2.31 2.06
CA SER A 360 -9.01 -2.68 0.75
C SER A 360 -8.15 -1.52 0.28
N ILE A 361 -6.87 -1.57 0.67
CA ILE A 361 -5.80 -0.95 -0.11
C ILE A 361 -5.85 -1.68 -1.46
N ASN A 362 -6.78 -1.31 -2.33
CA ASN A 362 -6.78 -1.76 -3.71
C ASN A 362 -5.60 -1.04 -4.35
N GLY A 363 -4.50 -1.77 -4.58
CA GLY A 363 -3.25 -1.24 -5.14
C GLY A 363 -3.40 -0.54 -6.49
N ASN A 364 -4.55 -0.65 -7.15
CA ASN A 364 -4.85 -0.01 -8.43
C ASN A 364 -5.43 1.42 -8.32
N HIS A 365 -5.71 1.93 -7.10
CA HIS A 365 -6.28 3.27 -6.91
C HIS A 365 -5.41 4.20 -6.07
N THR A 366 -4.13 3.87 -5.85
CA THR A 366 -3.19 4.69 -5.09
C THR A 366 -2.22 5.42 -6.01
N PHE A 367 -1.81 6.64 -5.62
CA PHE A 367 -0.67 7.30 -6.24
C PHE A 367 0.58 6.44 -6.06
N SER A 368 1.30 6.13 -7.14
CA SER A 368 2.30 5.06 -7.14
C SER A 368 3.58 5.42 -7.91
N ARG A 369 4.64 4.63 -7.70
CA ARG A 369 5.93 4.80 -8.40
C ARG A 369 5.81 4.52 -9.89
N GLU A 370 4.97 3.56 -10.25
CA GLU A 370 4.61 3.19 -11.63
C GLU A 370 4.09 4.42 -12.38
N LEU A 371 3.19 5.21 -11.78
CA LEU A 371 2.65 6.41 -12.42
C LEU A 371 3.74 7.47 -12.68
N ILE A 372 4.67 7.65 -11.73
CA ILE A 372 5.79 8.59 -11.86
C ILE A 372 6.77 8.11 -12.95
N MET A 373 7.10 6.82 -12.97
CA MET A 373 7.96 6.23 -13.99
C MET A 373 7.31 6.32 -15.38
N ASN A 374 6.03 6.00 -15.49
CA ASN A 374 5.27 6.05 -16.72
C ASN A 374 5.21 7.48 -17.28
N TRP A 375 5.08 8.50 -16.41
CA TRP A 375 5.19 9.90 -16.80
C TRP A 375 6.56 10.21 -17.40
N TRP A 376 7.65 9.83 -16.73
CA TRP A 376 9.00 10.15 -17.18
C TRP A 376 9.33 9.44 -18.49
N ILE A 377 9.00 8.15 -18.60
CA ILE A 377 9.16 7.36 -19.84
C ILE A 377 8.39 8.04 -20.98
N GLY A 378 7.13 8.41 -20.73
CA GLY A 378 6.34 9.07 -21.74
C GLY A 378 6.89 10.44 -22.13
N PHE A 379 7.41 11.21 -21.18
CA PHE A 379 8.01 12.51 -21.47
C PHE A 379 9.18 12.36 -22.43
N ILE A 380 10.14 11.49 -22.12
CA ILE A 380 11.33 11.29 -22.96
C ILE A 380 11.01 10.67 -24.32
N LEU A 381 9.93 9.88 -24.44
CA LEU A 381 9.52 9.22 -25.68
C LEU A 381 8.60 10.07 -26.56
N THR A 382 8.11 11.20 -26.06
CA THR A 382 7.18 12.08 -26.79
C THR A 382 7.74 13.48 -27.05
N ASP A 383 8.90 13.81 -26.47
CA ASP A 383 9.55 15.11 -26.66
C ASP A 383 10.33 15.16 -27.98
N SER A 384 9.81 15.91 -28.95
CA SER A 384 10.44 16.07 -30.26
C SER A 384 11.79 16.78 -30.21
N ASN A 385 11.96 17.74 -29.30
CA ASN A 385 13.22 18.49 -29.19
C ASN A 385 14.31 17.57 -28.66
N LEU A 386 13.98 16.77 -27.65
CA LEU A 386 14.88 15.78 -27.09
C LEU A 386 15.38 14.79 -28.15
N HIS A 387 14.46 14.25 -28.95
CA HIS A 387 14.82 13.35 -30.04
C HIS A 387 15.62 14.04 -31.16
N ALA A 388 15.35 15.32 -31.46
CA ALA A 388 16.10 16.08 -32.46
C ALA A 388 17.56 16.33 -32.02
N HIS A 389 17.76 16.76 -30.77
CA HIS A 389 19.09 16.98 -30.21
C HIS A 389 19.86 15.66 -30.04
N ALA A 390 19.20 14.58 -29.64
CA ALA A 390 19.81 13.25 -29.59
C ALA A 390 20.25 12.76 -30.98
N PHE A 391 19.45 13.00 -32.03
CA PHE A 391 19.81 12.64 -33.40
C PHE A 391 21.05 13.39 -33.92
N ASN A 392 21.24 14.64 -33.48
CA ASN A 392 22.42 15.44 -33.83
C ASN A 392 23.65 15.15 -32.95
N ASN A 393 23.59 14.16 -32.05
CA ASN A 393 24.61 13.88 -31.02
C ASN A 393 24.90 15.06 -30.08
N GLU A 394 23.95 15.99 -29.91
CA GLU A 394 24.10 17.16 -29.04
C GLU A 394 23.77 16.84 -27.58
N ILE A 395 23.00 15.77 -27.33
CA ILE A 395 22.58 15.32 -26.01
C ILE A 395 22.78 13.81 -25.88
N ILE A 396 23.42 13.37 -24.79
CA ILE A 396 23.47 11.97 -24.37
C ILE A 396 22.49 11.77 -23.22
N LEU A 397 21.38 11.09 -23.49
CA LEU A 397 20.46 10.66 -22.44
C LEU A 397 20.96 9.39 -21.80
N GLN A 398 21.06 9.41 -20.48
CA GLN A 398 21.45 8.25 -19.71
C GLN A 398 20.23 7.71 -18.99
N LEU A 399 20.06 6.39 -19.02
CA LEU A 399 19.03 5.76 -18.22
C LEU A 399 19.31 6.03 -16.73
N PRO A 400 18.28 6.39 -15.95
CA PRO A 400 18.44 6.71 -14.54
C PRO A 400 18.97 5.48 -13.79
N LYS A 401 19.92 5.71 -12.88
CA LYS A 401 20.51 4.65 -12.04
C LYS A 401 19.54 4.27 -10.93
N LEU A 402 18.60 3.39 -11.24
CA LEU A 402 17.57 2.91 -10.32
C LEU A 402 18.10 1.78 -9.41
N ASN A 403 17.60 1.72 -8.17
CA ASN A 403 17.82 0.57 -7.29
C ASN A 403 17.12 -0.69 -7.85
N LYS A 404 17.43 -1.88 -7.30
CA LYS A 404 16.92 -3.17 -7.81
C LYS A 404 15.40 -3.15 -8.02
N ASN A 405 14.66 -2.74 -7.00
CA ASN A 405 13.19 -2.74 -6.98
C ASN A 405 12.62 -1.74 -8.01
N ASN A 406 13.13 -0.50 -8.03
CA ASN A 406 12.67 0.53 -8.96
C ASN A 406 13.03 0.18 -10.41
N ALA A 407 14.19 -0.46 -10.65
CA ALA A 407 14.57 -0.96 -11.97
C ALA A 407 13.63 -2.08 -12.46
N ASP A 408 13.17 -2.94 -11.54
CA ASP A 408 12.25 -4.02 -11.84
C ASP A 408 10.89 -3.49 -12.27
N ILE A 409 10.34 -2.53 -11.52
CA ILE A 409 9.09 -1.85 -11.85
C ILE A 409 9.22 -1.11 -13.19
N PHE A 410 10.31 -0.37 -13.37
CA PHE A 410 10.57 0.40 -14.59
C PHE A 410 10.58 -0.48 -15.86
N ALA A 411 11.19 -1.66 -15.79
CA ALA A 411 11.21 -2.61 -16.91
C ALA A 411 9.81 -3.14 -17.26
N VAL A 412 8.97 -3.42 -16.26
CA VAL A 412 7.58 -3.84 -16.47
C VAL A 412 6.76 -2.70 -17.08
N GLU A 413 6.92 -1.47 -16.59
CA GLU A 413 6.21 -0.29 -17.11
C GLU A 413 6.56 0.00 -18.58
N LEU A 414 7.83 -0.15 -18.97
CA LEU A 414 8.24 -0.08 -20.37
C LEU A 414 7.50 -1.12 -21.22
N ASN A 415 7.51 -2.38 -20.80
CA ASN A 415 6.88 -3.48 -21.53
C ASN A 415 5.35 -3.35 -21.62
N LYS A 416 4.73 -2.88 -20.55
CA LYS A 416 3.28 -2.74 -20.46
C LYS A 416 2.77 -1.57 -21.32
N ASN A 417 3.35 -0.39 -21.14
CA ASN A 417 2.76 0.86 -21.64
C ASN A 417 3.38 1.38 -22.94
N TRP A 418 4.65 1.05 -23.22
CA TRP A 418 5.42 1.73 -24.28
C TRP A 418 5.93 0.82 -25.38
N PHE A 419 6.17 -0.45 -25.09
CA PHE A 419 6.68 -1.42 -26.04
C PHE A 419 5.71 -2.56 -26.30
N GLU A 420 5.69 -3.07 -27.53
CA GLU A 420 5.04 -4.31 -27.89
C GLU A 420 5.98 -5.06 -28.83
N ASP A 421 6.35 -6.29 -28.46
CA ASP A 421 7.23 -7.14 -29.26
C ASP A 421 8.55 -6.45 -29.66
N ASP A 422 9.14 -5.74 -28.68
CA ASP A 422 10.35 -4.93 -28.80
C ASP A 422 10.28 -3.79 -29.83
N LYS A 423 9.05 -3.37 -30.17
CA LYS A 423 8.78 -2.19 -30.98
C LYS A 423 8.10 -1.12 -30.15
N LEU A 424 8.44 0.13 -30.44
CA LEU A 424 7.83 1.28 -29.78
C LEU A 424 6.37 1.40 -30.24
N LYS A 425 5.43 1.57 -29.31
CA LYS A 425 4.01 1.81 -29.61
C LYS A 425 3.81 3.21 -30.19
N THR A 426 3.97 3.35 -31.51
CA THR A 426 3.75 4.62 -32.22
C THR A 426 2.30 5.09 -32.10
N GLY A 427 2.08 6.40 -32.09
CA GLY A 427 0.75 6.98 -31.89
C GLY A 427 0.30 7.11 -30.44
N SER A 428 1.02 6.50 -29.48
CA SER A 428 0.75 6.63 -28.05
C SER A 428 0.85 8.09 -27.60
N ILE A 429 -0.10 8.53 -26.79
CA ILE A 429 -0.17 9.88 -26.23
C ILE A 429 0.10 9.79 -24.74
N LEU A 430 0.96 10.67 -24.20
CA LEU A 430 1.16 10.78 -22.76
C LEU A 430 -0.08 11.44 -22.12
N PRO A 431 -0.90 10.72 -21.33
CA PRO A 431 -2.19 11.25 -20.84
C PRO A 431 -2.03 12.46 -19.92
N ILE A 432 -0.99 12.47 -19.08
CA ILE A 432 -0.69 13.57 -18.16
C ILE A 432 -0.33 14.85 -18.93
N ALA A 433 0.47 14.74 -20.00
CA ALA A 433 0.81 15.89 -20.84
C ALA A 433 -0.45 16.46 -21.52
N LYS A 434 -1.33 15.59 -22.03
CA LYS A 434 -2.62 16.00 -22.61
C LYS A 434 -3.52 16.72 -21.58
N PHE A 435 -3.51 16.26 -20.33
CA PHE A 435 -4.25 16.90 -19.24
C PHE A 435 -3.84 18.36 -19.00
N TYR A 436 -2.56 18.69 -19.21
CA TYR A 436 -2.04 20.07 -19.16
C TYR A 436 -2.02 20.79 -20.52
N GLY A 437 -2.75 20.28 -21.52
CA GLY A 437 -2.86 20.91 -22.84
C GLY A 437 -1.63 20.76 -23.75
N VAL A 438 -0.72 19.82 -23.44
CA VAL A 438 0.44 19.50 -24.28
C VAL A 438 0.11 18.36 -25.22
N LYS A 439 0.33 18.56 -26.52
CA LYS A 439 0.28 17.48 -27.51
C LYS A 439 1.60 16.72 -27.50
N ALA A 440 1.67 15.68 -26.68
CA ALA A 440 2.83 14.81 -26.53
C ALA A 440 2.50 13.43 -27.09
N LYS A 441 3.04 13.10 -28.27
CA LYS A 441 2.71 11.89 -29.02
C LYS A 441 3.99 11.22 -29.53
N VAL A 442 4.01 9.89 -29.47
CA VAL A 442 5.11 9.09 -30.01
C VAL A 442 5.00 9.04 -31.53
N GLU A 443 5.96 9.65 -32.22
CA GLU A 443 6.04 9.66 -33.68
C GLU A 443 6.93 8.53 -34.21
N SER A 444 6.68 8.07 -35.42
CA SER A 444 7.35 6.88 -35.99
C SER A 444 8.86 7.02 -36.14
N TYR A 445 9.37 8.25 -36.33
CA TYR A 445 10.80 8.49 -36.44
C TYR A 445 11.53 8.30 -35.09
N MET A 446 10.84 8.42 -33.96
CA MET A 446 11.42 8.31 -32.61
C MET A 446 11.89 6.88 -32.30
N GLU A 447 11.26 5.87 -32.92
CA GLU A 447 11.64 4.45 -32.79
C GLU A 447 13.10 4.19 -33.19
N ARG A 448 13.64 4.98 -34.11
CA ARG A 448 15.01 4.85 -34.60
C ARG A 448 16.07 5.50 -33.71
N SER A 449 15.67 6.09 -32.58
CA SER A 449 16.59 6.77 -31.67
C SER A 449 17.42 5.79 -30.84
N GLU A 450 18.65 6.21 -30.50
CA GLU A 450 19.52 5.46 -29.58
C GLU A 450 18.89 5.32 -28.18
N LEU A 451 18.10 6.31 -27.75
CA LEU A 451 17.32 6.26 -26.51
C LEU A 451 16.34 5.08 -26.50
N VAL A 452 15.56 4.91 -27.57
CA VAL A 452 14.59 3.82 -27.68
C VAL A 452 15.30 2.46 -27.68
N SER A 453 16.41 2.35 -28.40
CA SER A 453 17.25 1.15 -28.40
C SER A 453 17.77 0.84 -26.99
N SER A 454 18.24 1.86 -26.26
CA SER A 454 18.71 1.73 -24.88
C SER A 454 17.60 1.27 -23.93
N LEU A 455 16.38 1.80 -24.09
CA LEU A 455 15.22 1.39 -23.28
C LEU A 455 14.80 -0.05 -23.54
N ILE A 456 14.80 -0.49 -24.81
CA ILE A 456 14.51 -1.88 -25.20
C ILE A 456 15.53 -2.83 -24.58
N ASN A 457 16.83 -2.52 -24.70
CA ASN A 457 17.90 -3.33 -24.12
C ASN A 457 17.77 -3.41 -22.59
N PHE A 458 17.56 -2.28 -21.92
CA PHE A 458 17.35 -2.25 -20.47
C PHE A 458 16.17 -3.14 -20.06
N LYS A 459 15.01 -2.96 -20.72
CA LYS A 459 13.79 -3.75 -20.46
C LYS A 459 14.07 -5.24 -20.61
N ASN A 460 14.64 -5.65 -21.74
CA ASN A 460 14.85 -7.05 -22.07
C ASN A 460 15.87 -7.71 -21.16
N ASP A 461 17.02 -7.09 -20.95
CA ASP A 461 18.06 -7.61 -20.06
C ASP A 461 17.52 -7.77 -18.64
N ARG A 462 16.73 -6.79 -18.17
CA ARG A 462 16.18 -6.80 -16.82
C ARG A 462 15.11 -7.86 -16.62
N LEU A 463 14.10 -7.90 -17.49
CA LEU A 463 13.01 -8.88 -17.41
C LEU A 463 13.54 -10.31 -17.59
N LYS A 464 14.43 -10.52 -18.56
CA LYS A 464 15.07 -11.82 -18.79
C LYS A 464 15.85 -12.27 -17.56
N LYS A 465 16.66 -11.40 -16.98
CA LYS A 465 17.40 -11.72 -15.76
C LYS A 465 16.46 -12.09 -14.61
N GLN A 466 15.40 -11.33 -14.37
CA GLN A 466 14.42 -11.65 -13.32
C GLN A 466 13.80 -13.05 -13.51
N ILE A 467 13.31 -13.34 -14.72
CA ILE A 467 12.66 -14.62 -15.03
C ILE A 467 13.65 -15.78 -14.84
N ILE A 468 14.88 -15.63 -15.33
CA ILE A 468 15.91 -16.65 -15.20
C ILE A 468 16.32 -16.85 -13.73
N ASP A 469 16.60 -15.76 -13.00
CA ASP A 469 17.01 -15.81 -11.59
C ASP A 469 15.91 -16.50 -10.75
N GLU A 470 14.62 -16.16 -10.97
CA GLU A 470 13.48 -16.75 -10.27
C GLU A 470 13.34 -18.26 -10.53
N ILE A 471 13.50 -18.69 -11.78
CA ILE A 471 13.46 -20.13 -12.14
C ILE A 471 14.68 -20.87 -11.56
N GLN A 472 15.86 -20.25 -11.58
CA GLN A 472 17.10 -20.84 -11.07
C GLN A 472 17.06 -21.06 -9.56
N GLU A 473 16.51 -20.10 -8.80
CA GLU A 473 16.34 -20.21 -7.35
C GLU A 473 15.47 -21.41 -6.94
N HIS A 474 14.54 -21.81 -7.81
CA HIS A 474 13.59 -22.89 -7.54
C HIS A 474 13.89 -24.18 -8.32
N GLN A 475 15.12 -24.36 -8.82
CA GLN A 475 15.47 -25.58 -9.54
C GLN A 475 15.29 -26.83 -8.68
N VAL A 476 14.55 -27.80 -9.22
CA VAL A 476 14.27 -29.07 -8.56
C VAL A 476 15.43 -30.04 -8.79
N THR A 477 16.04 -30.49 -7.70
CA THR A 477 17.13 -31.49 -7.69
C THR A 477 16.59 -32.91 -7.93
N PRO A 478 17.45 -33.88 -8.30
CA PRO A 478 17.04 -35.29 -8.39
C PRO A 478 16.37 -35.81 -7.11
N ASP A 479 16.90 -35.46 -5.94
CA ASP A 479 16.33 -35.85 -4.64
C ASP A 479 14.93 -35.27 -4.42
N ALA A 480 14.69 -34.04 -4.89
CA ALA A 480 13.38 -33.41 -4.80
C ALA A 480 12.37 -34.05 -5.76
N LEU A 481 12.78 -34.46 -6.98
CA LEU A 481 11.91 -35.21 -7.90
C LEU A 481 11.49 -36.56 -7.29
N GLU A 482 12.42 -37.26 -6.66
CA GLU A 482 12.14 -38.51 -5.95
C GLU A 482 11.19 -38.30 -4.76
N LYS A 483 11.40 -37.23 -3.98
CA LYS A 483 10.47 -36.81 -2.93
C LYS A 483 9.06 -36.55 -3.50
N HIS A 484 8.95 -35.83 -4.63
CA HIS A 484 7.68 -35.57 -5.29
C HIS A 484 6.99 -36.85 -5.77
N LYS A 485 7.75 -37.80 -6.35
CA LYS A 485 7.23 -39.12 -6.73
C LYS A 485 6.58 -39.80 -5.53
N ARG A 486 7.27 -39.83 -4.38
CA ARG A 486 6.75 -40.45 -3.15
C ARG A 486 5.50 -39.76 -2.63
N VAL A 487 5.43 -38.43 -2.68
CA VAL A 487 4.22 -37.69 -2.26
C VAL A 487 3.02 -38.06 -3.13
N LEU A 488 3.20 -38.11 -4.45
CA LEU A 488 2.13 -38.50 -5.38
C LEU A 488 1.74 -39.97 -5.24
N ALA A 489 2.72 -40.86 -5.12
CA ALA A 489 2.50 -42.29 -4.92
C ALA A 489 1.73 -42.55 -3.62
N ASN A 490 2.18 -41.98 -2.50
CA ASN A 490 1.50 -42.10 -1.22
C ASN A 490 0.09 -41.48 -1.27
N GLY A 491 -0.08 -40.34 -1.94
CA GLY A 491 -1.40 -39.75 -2.17
C GLY A 491 -2.35 -40.69 -2.91
N LEU A 492 -1.85 -41.38 -3.94
CA LEU A 492 -2.63 -42.37 -4.68
C LEU A 492 -2.93 -43.61 -3.85
N GLU A 493 -1.95 -44.15 -3.14
CA GLU A 493 -2.12 -45.32 -2.28
C GLU A 493 -3.14 -45.07 -1.18
N ILE A 494 -3.08 -43.90 -0.51
CA ILE A 494 -4.09 -43.49 0.47
C ILE A 494 -5.46 -43.37 -0.20
N ALA A 495 -5.54 -42.71 -1.37
CA ALA A 495 -6.79 -42.57 -2.10
C ALA A 495 -7.42 -43.91 -2.50
N ILE A 496 -6.60 -44.92 -2.82
CA ILE A 496 -7.02 -46.28 -3.11
C ILE A 496 -7.50 -46.98 -1.85
N GLN A 497 -6.71 -46.94 -0.76
CA GLN A 497 -7.02 -47.63 0.50
C GLN A 497 -8.30 -47.12 1.16
N GLU A 498 -8.55 -45.81 1.07
CA GLU A 498 -9.74 -45.16 1.61
C GLU A 498 -10.93 -45.18 0.65
N PHE A 499 -10.79 -45.79 -0.54
CA PHE A 499 -11.85 -45.82 -1.52
C PHE A 499 -13.01 -46.71 -1.06
N SER A 500 -14.22 -46.14 -1.03
CA SER A 500 -15.33 -46.71 -0.27
C SER A 500 -15.83 -48.07 -0.80
N VAL A 501 -15.74 -48.29 -2.11
CA VAL A 501 -16.12 -49.54 -2.81
C VAL A 501 -14.94 -50.46 -3.11
N LEU A 502 -13.81 -50.32 -2.41
CA LEU A 502 -12.62 -51.14 -2.66
C LEU A 502 -12.88 -52.63 -2.38
N ASP A 503 -12.48 -53.49 -3.32
CA ASP A 503 -12.53 -54.94 -3.22
C ASP A 503 -11.28 -55.58 -3.80
N THR A 504 -10.29 -55.86 -2.94
CA THR A 504 -8.99 -56.42 -3.33
C THR A 504 -9.05 -57.85 -3.87
N SER A 505 -10.21 -58.51 -3.81
CA SER A 505 -10.40 -59.85 -4.38
C SER A 505 -10.61 -59.86 -5.89
N ILE A 506 -10.88 -58.70 -6.50
CA ILE A 506 -11.06 -58.57 -7.95
C ILE A 506 -9.72 -58.76 -8.66
N ASP A 507 -9.66 -59.74 -9.57
CA ASP A 507 -8.50 -59.96 -10.43
C ASP A 507 -8.30 -58.78 -11.39
N LEU A 508 -7.08 -58.24 -11.38
CA LEU A 508 -6.65 -57.13 -12.21
C LEU A 508 -5.89 -57.58 -13.45
N SER A 509 -5.72 -58.88 -13.74
CA SER A 509 -4.97 -59.37 -14.91
C SER A 509 -5.42 -58.73 -16.24
N ASP A 510 -6.73 -58.54 -16.42
CA ASP A 510 -7.40 -57.88 -17.56
C ASP A 510 -7.87 -56.43 -17.26
N GLY A 511 -7.44 -55.85 -16.14
CA GLY A 511 -7.79 -54.49 -15.73
C GLY A 511 -7.30 -53.40 -16.70
N LYS A 512 -7.98 -52.26 -16.73
CA LYS A 512 -7.62 -51.11 -17.58
C LYS A 512 -6.48 -50.34 -16.93
N GLN A 513 -5.45 -50.02 -17.70
CA GLN A 513 -4.36 -49.14 -17.27
C GLN A 513 -4.72 -47.67 -17.52
N LYS A 514 -4.46 -46.82 -16.52
CA LYS A 514 -4.67 -45.37 -16.56
C LYS A 514 -3.48 -44.66 -15.92
N TYR A 515 -3.40 -43.35 -16.15
CA TYR A 515 -2.33 -42.55 -15.59
C TYR A 515 -2.80 -41.13 -15.25
N PHE A 516 -2.11 -40.50 -14.30
CA PHE A 516 -2.12 -39.06 -14.08
C PHE A 516 -0.83 -38.46 -14.64
N GLY A 517 -0.97 -37.74 -15.76
CA GLY A 517 0.13 -37.04 -16.43
C GLY A 517 0.06 -35.55 -16.12
N ILE A 518 1.01 -35.02 -15.35
CA ILE A 518 0.96 -33.65 -14.83
C ILE A 518 2.28 -32.94 -15.10
N LEU A 519 2.20 -31.76 -15.70
CA LEU A 519 3.32 -30.85 -15.88
C LEU A 519 3.36 -29.86 -14.69
N PHE A 520 4.47 -29.83 -13.96
CA PHE A 520 4.65 -28.97 -12.80
C PHE A 520 5.65 -27.85 -13.08
N ASP A 521 5.28 -26.63 -12.72
CA ASP A 521 6.20 -25.50 -12.65
C ASP A 521 7.09 -25.64 -11.39
N THR A 522 8.39 -25.48 -11.55
CA THR A 522 9.37 -25.68 -10.48
C THR A 522 9.18 -24.72 -9.32
N ARG A 523 8.74 -23.49 -9.58
CA ARG A 523 8.59 -22.42 -8.56
C ARG A 523 7.57 -22.73 -7.48
N TRP A 524 6.51 -23.46 -7.83
CA TRP A 524 5.41 -23.82 -6.92
C TRP A 524 5.28 -25.33 -6.76
N SER A 525 6.34 -26.06 -7.08
CA SER A 525 6.35 -27.51 -7.17
C SER A 525 5.88 -28.20 -5.89
N GLU A 526 6.38 -27.81 -4.72
CA GLU A 526 6.00 -28.44 -3.44
C GLU A 526 4.50 -28.31 -3.15
N SER A 527 3.92 -27.11 -3.32
CA SER A 527 2.51 -26.85 -3.02
C SER A 527 1.59 -27.48 -4.06
N LEU A 528 1.96 -27.42 -5.34
CA LEU A 528 1.19 -28.03 -6.42
C LEU A 528 1.18 -29.55 -6.30
N VAL A 529 2.34 -30.20 -6.11
CA VAL A 529 2.44 -31.65 -5.96
C VAL A 529 1.55 -32.16 -4.82
N LYS A 530 1.60 -31.48 -3.67
CA LYS A 530 0.72 -31.80 -2.54
C LYS A 530 -0.75 -31.63 -2.89
N SER A 531 -1.12 -30.50 -3.51
CA SER A 531 -2.51 -30.25 -3.89
C SER A 531 -3.06 -31.29 -4.87
N TYR A 532 -2.23 -31.79 -5.80
CA TYR A 532 -2.63 -32.87 -6.70
C TYR A 532 -2.79 -34.19 -5.95
N ALA A 533 -1.87 -34.54 -5.05
CA ALA A 533 -1.98 -35.73 -4.20
C ALA A 533 -3.29 -35.72 -3.38
N ASP A 534 -3.61 -34.59 -2.75
CA ASP A 534 -4.82 -34.41 -1.93
C ASP A 534 -6.13 -34.53 -2.77
N LYS A 535 -6.06 -34.31 -4.09
CA LYS A 535 -7.21 -34.40 -5.02
C LYS A 535 -7.36 -35.74 -5.72
N MET A 536 -6.43 -36.68 -5.51
CA MET A 536 -6.51 -38.02 -6.12
C MET A 536 -7.79 -38.79 -5.75
N PRO A 537 -8.33 -38.72 -4.51
CA PRO A 537 -9.59 -39.39 -4.17
C PRO A 537 -10.76 -38.94 -5.06
N GLU A 538 -10.91 -37.63 -5.27
CA GLU A 538 -11.96 -37.09 -6.15
C GLU A 538 -11.73 -37.52 -7.61
N SER A 539 -10.47 -37.58 -8.04
CA SER A 539 -10.09 -37.97 -9.40
C SER A 539 -10.38 -39.44 -9.69
N LEU A 540 -10.08 -40.34 -8.75
CA LEU A 540 -10.47 -41.76 -8.84
C LEU A 540 -11.99 -41.90 -8.82
N SER A 541 -12.68 -41.13 -7.97
CA SER A 541 -14.14 -41.16 -7.95
C SER A 541 -14.75 -40.71 -9.28
N ARG A 542 -14.17 -39.70 -9.94
CA ARG A 542 -14.60 -39.26 -11.27
C ARG A 542 -14.32 -40.32 -12.34
N LEU A 543 -13.18 -41.01 -12.26
CA LEU A 543 -12.88 -42.13 -13.16
C LEU A 543 -13.96 -43.21 -13.08
N ILE A 544 -14.42 -43.56 -11.88
CA ILE A 544 -15.49 -44.55 -11.70
C ILE A 544 -16.83 -44.03 -12.19
N TYR A 545 -17.13 -42.74 -12.03
CA TYR A 545 -18.32 -42.13 -12.64
C TYR A 545 -18.33 -42.30 -14.17
N ASP A 546 -17.19 -41.99 -14.81
CA ASP A 546 -17.05 -42.06 -16.27
C ASP A 546 -17.15 -43.52 -16.73
N ASP A 547 -16.46 -44.45 -16.07
CA ASP A 547 -16.53 -45.89 -16.39
C ASP A 547 -17.94 -46.46 -16.17
N PHE A 548 -18.64 -46.08 -15.10
CA PHE A 548 -20.03 -46.47 -14.85
C PHE A 548 -20.97 -46.00 -15.96
N SER A 549 -20.83 -44.74 -16.37
CA SER A 549 -21.70 -44.12 -17.38
C SER A 549 -21.49 -44.70 -18.78
N GLU A 550 -20.26 -45.11 -19.09
CA GLU A 550 -19.89 -45.67 -20.38
C GLU A 550 -20.05 -47.19 -20.46
N ASN A 551 -20.25 -47.88 -19.33
CA ASN A 551 -20.36 -49.34 -19.29
C ASN A 551 -21.63 -49.85 -19.99
N GLU A 552 -21.46 -50.80 -20.93
CA GLU A 552 -22.57 -51.33 -21.73
C GLU A 552 -23.63 -52.07 -20.91
N LEU A 553 -23.24 -52.79 -19.85
CA LEU A 553 -24.20 -53.48 -18.98
C LEU A 553 -25.04 -52.49 -18.17
N VAL A 554 -24.41 -51.40 -17.71
CA VAL A 554 -25.08 -50.31 -16.98
C VAL A 554 -26.03 -49.53 -17.90
N LYS A 555 -25.62 -49.26 -19.14
CA LYS A 555 -26.47 -48.61 -20.14
C LYS A 555 -27.76 -49.40 -20.41
N GLN A 556 -27.69 -50.73 -20.43
CA GLN A 556 -28.86 -51.59 -20.67
C GLN A 556 -29.92 -51.53 -19.56
N ILE A 557 -29.51 -51.24 -18.32
CA ILE A 557 -30.44 -51.13 -17.18
C ILE A 557 -30.89 -49.69 -16.89
N ARG A 558 -30.37 -48.70 -17.64
CA ARG A 558 -30.75 -47.29 -17.52
C ARG A 558 -32.17 -47.10 -18.01
N ASN A 559 -33.05 -46.62 -17.13
CA ASN A 559 -34.44 -46.34 -17.48
C ASN A 559 -34.68 -44.83 -17.59
N GLU A 560 -35.05 -44.37 -18.78
CA GLU A 560 -35.41 -42.97 -18.99
C GLU A 560 -36.79 -42.68 -18.39
N ILE A 561 -36.87 -41.64 -17.56
CA ILE A 561 -38.12 -41.16 -16.96
C ILE A 561 -38.22 -39.65 -17.13
N LYS A 562 -39.45 -39.13 -17.22
CA LYS A 562 -39.69 -37.68 -17.19
C LYS A 562 -39.81 -37.15 -15.77
N GLU A 563 -40.45 -37.93 -14.91
CA GLU A 563 -40.65 -37.65 -13.50
C GLU A 563 -40.81 -38.94 -12.71
N TYR A 564 -40.68 -38.85 -11.39
CA TYR A 564 -40.95 -39.97 -10.47
C TYR A 564 -42.45 -40.14 -10.23
N ASP A 565 -43.12 -40.94 -11.06
CA ASP A 565 -44.52 -41.32 -10.86
C ASP A 565 -44.71 -42.37 -9.75
N VAL A 566 -45.96 -42.66 -9.38
CA VAL A 566 -46.28 -43.59 -8.27
C VAL A 566 -45.75 -45.00 -8.54
N ASP A 567 -45.79 -45.46 -9.80
CA ASP A 567 -45.33 -46.80 -10.16
C ASP A 567 -43.80 -46.92 -10.11
N THR A 568 -43.08 -45.87 -10.54
CA THR A 568 -41.63 -45.77 -10.41
C THR A 568 -41.20 -45.74 -8.94
N LEU A 569 -41.92 -44.97 -8.10
CA LEU A 569 -41.67 -44.93 -6.66
C LEU A 569 -41.96 -46.29 -6.00
N LYS A 570 -43.03 -46.99 -6.38
CA LYS A 570 -43.31 -48.37 -5.95
C LYS A 570 -42.21 -49.33 -6.38
N LYS A 571 -41.70 -49.21 -7.60
CA LYS A 571 -40.56 -49.99 -8.11
C LYS A 571 -39.33 -49.79 -7.23
N ILE A 572 -38.98 -48.54 -6.88
CA ILE A 572 -37.87 -48.23 -5.97
C ILE A 572 -38.08 -48.87 -4.59
N VAL A 573 -39.26 -48.72 -3.99
CA VAL A 573 -39.55 -49.30 -2.68
C VAL A 573 -39.51 -50.84 -2.71
N SER A 574 -40.02 -51.46 -3.78
CA SER A 574 -39.98 -52.91 -3.96
C SER A 574 -38.57 -53.44 -4.18
N PHE A 575 -37.70 -52.62 -4.79
CA PHE A 575 -36.30 -52.89 -4.99
C PHE A 575 -35.51 -52.89 -3.67
N LYS A 576 -36.04 -52.31 -2.58
CA LYS A 576 -35.40 -52.33 -1.24
C LYS A 576 -33.91 -51.96 -1.30
N PRO A 577 -33.55 -50.77 -1.81
CA PRO A 577 -32.15 -50.38 -1.89
C PRO A 577 -31.59 -50.17 -0.49
N THR A 578 -30.31 -50.52 -0.32
CA THR A 578 -29.55 -50.28 0.91
C THR A 578 -28.93 -48.89 0.93
N ALA A 579 -28.79 -48.25 -0.24
CA ALA A 579 -28.32 -46.88 -0.38
C ALA A 579 -28.92 -46.18 -1.60
N ARG A 580 -28.99 -44.84 -1.54
CA ARG A 580 -29.47 -43.96 -2.62
C ARG A 580 -28.50 -42.83 -2.93
N TYR A 581 -28.44 -42.41 -4.19
CA TYR A 581 -27.77 -41.17 -4.62
C TYR A 581 -28.78 -40.09 -5.03
N ALA A 582 -30.05 -40.47 -5.20
CA ALA A 582 -31.13 -39.59 -5.60
C ALA A 582 -31.72 -38.90 -4.37
N TYR A 583 -32.01 -37.61 -4.47
CA TYR A 583 -32.89 -36.91 -3.52
C TYR A 583 -34.18 -36.53 -4.25
N ILE A 584 -35.26 -37.26 -3.96
CA ILE A 584 -36.53 -37.06 -4.65
C ILE A 584 -37.29 -35.94 -3.96
N TYR A 585 -37.69 -34.93 -4.72
CA TYR A 585 -38.48 -33.81 -4.22
C TYR A 585 -39.54 -33.41 -5.24
N ASP A 586 -40.80 -33.28 -4.81
CA ASP A 586 -41.94 -32.85 -5.62
C ASP A 586 -42.91 -32.02 -4.76
N PHE A 587 -43.00 -30.71 -5.06
CA PHE A 587 -43.87 -29.75 -4.36
C PHE A 587 -45.37 -30.07 -4.48
N SER A 588 -45.76 -30.84 -5.49
CA SER A 588 -47.15 -31.19 -5.79
C SER A 588 -47.57 -32.55 -5.26
N ALA A 589 -46.64 -33.31 -4.66
CA ALA A 589 -46.90 -34.66 -4.17
C ALA A 589 -47.93 -34.66 -3.02
N ASN A 590 -48.97 -35.46 -3.17
CA ASN A 590 -49.99 -35.69 -2.15
C ASN A 590 -50.32 -37.18 -2.03
N GLY A 591 -51.04 -37.54 -0.97
CA GLY A 591 -51.56 -38.90 -0.77
C GLY A 591 -50.48 -39.99 -0.77
N GLU A 592 -50.61 -40.96 -1.67
CA GLU A 592 -49.70 -42.10 -1.79
C GLU A 592 -48.29 -41.70 -2.27
N LYS A 593 -48.19 -40.74 -3.20
CA LYS A 593 -46.92 -40.28 -3.78
C LYS A 593 -46.00 -39.70 -2.71
N LEU A 594 -46.54 -38.85 -1.84
CA LEU A 594 -45.80 -38.22 -0.74
C LEU A 594 -45.23 -39.27 0.23
N LYS A 595 -46.03 -40.25 0.65
CA LYS A 595 -45.60 -41.32 1.56
C LYS A 595 -44.47 -42.16 0.98
N LEU A 596 -44.49 -42.41 -0.34
CA LEU A 596 -43.44 -43.16 -1.01
C LEU A 596 -42.14 -42.33 -1.11
N ILE A 597 -42.24 -41.03 -1.39
CA ILE A 597 -41.08 -40.12 -1.41
C ILE A 597 -40.41 -40.03 -0.03
N GLU A 598 -41.19 -39.84 1.04
CA GLU A 598 -40.69 -39.80 2.41
C GLU A 598 -39.93 -41.09 2.74
N LYS A 599 -40.54 -42.25 2.46
CA LYS A 599 -39.94 -43.56 2.67
C LYS A 599 -38.65 -43.79 1.88
N ILE A 600 -38.57 -43.28 0.65
CA ILE A 600 -37.34 -43.37 -0.16
C ILE A 600 -36.25 -42.44 0.39
N ASN A 601 -36.63 -41.24 0.85
CA ASN A 601 -35.67 -40.29 1.40
C ASN A 601 -35.11 -40.70 2.77
N GLU A 602 -35.75 -41.62 3.49
CA GLU A 602 -35.21 -42.28 4.69
C GLU A 602 -34.06 -43.25 4.38
N ILE A 603 -33.93 -43.72 3.14
CA ILE A 603 -32.85 -44.62 2.73
C ILE A 603 -31.52 -43.88 2.85
N PRO A 604 -30.47 -44.47 3.46
CA PRO A 604 -29.18 -43.82 3.62
C PRO A 604 -28.62 -43.32 2.29
N PHE A 605 -28.04 -42.13 2.29
CA PHE A 605 -27.27 -41.67 1.14
C PHE A 605 -26.08 -42.61 0.94
N GLY A 606 -25.79 -42.95 -0.31
CA GLY A 606 -24.69 -43.84 -0.68
C GLY A 606 -23.33 -43.27 -0.28
N GLU A 607 -22.30 -44.10 -0.38
CA GLU A 607 -20.93 -43.77 -0.04
C GLU A 607 -20.43 -42.50 -0.74
N LYS A 608 -19.31 -41.91 -0.29
CA LYS A 608 -18.66 -40.70 -0.84
C LYS A 608 -18.08 -40.90 -2.27
N LEU A 609 -18.81 -41.60 -3.13
CA LEU A 609 -18.51 -41.85 -4.51
C LEU A 609 -19.38 -40.95 -5.39
N ARG A 610 -18.76 -40.25 -6.34
CA ARG A 610 -19.41 -39.51 -7.40
C ARG A 610 -20.06 -40.50 -8.37
N LEU A 611 -21.38 -40.61 -8.32
CA LEU A 611 -22.20 -41.42 -9.23
C LEU A 611 -23.33 -40.56 -9.81
N PRO A 612 -23.99 -41.00 -10.89
CA PRO A 612 -25.22 -40.36 -11.37
C PRO A 612 -26.24 -40.14 -10.25
N ARG A 613 -26.97 -39.03 -10.31
CA ARG A 613 -27.86 -38.62 -9.21
C ARG A 613 -29.00 -39.61 -9.00
N ASP A 614 -29.60 -40.13 -10.07
CA ASP A 614 -30.86 -40.88 -9.97
C ASP A 614 -30.62 -42.40 -9.84
N LEU A 615 -29.77 -42.77 -8.87
CA LEU A 615 -29.33 -44.15 -8.59
C LEU A 615 -29.79 -44.68 -7.24
N PHE A 616 -30.18 -45.96 -7.24
CA PHE A 616 -30.51 -46.75 -6.06
C PHE A 616 -29.77 -48.08 -6.12
N ILE A 617 -29.09 -48.46 -5.05
CA ILE A 617 -28.23 -49.65 -5.02
C ILE A 617 -28.59 -50.57 -3.86
N ARG A 618 -28.39 -51.86 -4.07
CA ARG A 618 -28.51 -52.89 -3.04
C ARG A 618 -27.16 -53.56 -2.82
N ASN A 619 -26.80 -53.86 -1.57
CA ASN A 619 -25.56 -54.58 -1.23
C ASN A 619 -24.30 -53.88 -1.81
N LYS A 620 -23.22 -54.64 -2.01
CA LYS A 620 -22.02 -54.21 -2.77
C LYS A 620 -22.25 -54.37 -4.27
N ALA A 621 -23.13 -53.53 -4.82
CA ALA A 621 -23.47 -53.52 -6.25
C ALA A 621 -22.33 -53.03 -7.14
N ILE A 622 -21.48 -52.17 -6.59
CA ILE A 622 -20.29 -51.62 -7.22
C ILE A 622 -19.11 -52.05 -6.37
N SER A 623 -18.14 -52.71 -7.00
CA SER A 623 -16.87 -53.06 -6.38
C SER A 623 -15.74 -52.68 -7.34
N VAL A 624 -14.67 -52.11 -6.81
CA VAL A 624 -13.53 -51.67 -7.63
C VAL A 624 -12.24 -52.15 -6.98
N ASN A 625 -11.27 -52.54 -7.80
CA ASN A 625 -9.90 -52.74 -7.35
C ASN A 625 -8.96 -51.84 -8.14
N PHE A 626 -7.89 -51.41 -7.47
CA PHE A 626 -6.85 -50.57 -8.03
C PHE A 626 -5.48 -51.16 -7.67
N GLU A 627 -4.52 -51.02 -8.57
CA GLU A 627 -3.13 -51.37 -8.33
C GLU A 627 -2.24 -50.24 -8.83
N TYR A 628 -1.42 -49.70 -7.95
CA TYR A 628 -0.41 -48.73 -8.32
C TYR A 628 0.78 -49.43 -8.97
N LEU A 629 1.21 -48.96 -10.15
CA LEU A 629 2.30 -49.54 -10.93
C LEU A 629 3.57 -48.70 -10.76
N GLU A 630 4.30 -48.94 -9.66
CA GLU A 630 5.51 -48.19 -9.27
C GLU A 630 6.60 -48.18 -10.35
N SER A 631 6.81 -49.31 -11.04
CA SER A 631 7.84 -49.45 -12.07
C SER A 631 7.57 -48.65 -13.35
N GLU A 632 6.30 -48.36 -13.63
CA GLU A 632 5.87 -47.57 -14.79
C GLU A 632 5.67 -46.09 -14.44
N SER A 633 5.66 -45.79 -13.14
CA SER A 633 5.45 -44.45 -12.62
C SER A 633 6.78 -43.72 -12.43
N PHE A 634 6.81 -42.45 -12.80
CA PHE A 634 8.01 -41.63 -12.68
C PHE A 634 7.71 -40.15 -12.46
N VAL A 635 8.68 -39.45 -11.88
CA VAL A 635 8.75 -37.99 -11.86
C VAL A 635 10.13 -37.61 -12.36
N ARG A 636 10.20 -36.87 -13.47
CA ARG A 636 11.47 -36.53 -14.12
C ARG A 636 11.43 -35.17 -14.77
N LYS A 637 12.61 -34.66 -15.13
CA LYS A 637 12.74 -33.54 -16.07
C LYS A 637 12.21 -33.94 -17.45
N LEU A 638 11.75 -32.94 -18.21
CA LEU A 638 11.29 -33.13 -19.58
C LEU A 638 12.41 -33.65 -20.47
N THR A 639 12.06 -34.47 -21.46
CA THR A 639 13.00 -34.82 -22.54
C THR A 639 13.10 -33.69 -23.55
N LEU A 640 14.16 -33.69 -24.35
CA LEU A 640 14.34 -32.67 -25.39
C LEU A 640 13.18 -32.65 -26.41
N ASP A 641 12.63 -33.82 -26.75
CA ASP A 641 11.50 -33.92 -27.67
C ASP A 641 10.21 -33.32 -27.07
N GLU A 642 9.94 -33.58 -25.78
CA GLU A 642 8.81 -32.97 -25.06
C GLU A 642 8.95 -31.44 -24.99
N ILE A 643 10.16 -30.95 -24.73
CA ILE A 643 10.46 -29.51 -24.70
C ILE A 643 10.23 -28.91 -26.09
N ASN A 644 10.70 -29.55 -27.17
CA ASN A 644 10.46 -29.07 -28.53
C ASN A 644 8.96 -29.01 -28.86
N ILE A 645 8.19 -30.05 -28.50
CA ILE A 645 6.73 -30.07 -28.69
C ILE A 645 6.06 -28.91 -27.94
N ILE A 646 6.46 -28.66 -26.68
CA ILE A 646 5.95 -27.54 -25.89
C ILE A 646 6.31 -26.21 -26.56
N VAL A 647 7.56 -26.03 -27.00
CA VAL A 647 8.00 -24.81 -27.66
C VAL A 647 7.21 -24.53 -28.93
N ASP A 648 7.04 -25.54 -29.80
CA ASP A 648 6.38 -25.39 -31.10
C ASP A 648 4.86 -25.23 -30.96
N ARG A 649 4.25 -25.80 -29.90
CA ARG A 649 2.82 -25.71 -29.63
C ARG A 649 2.44 -24.40 -28.94
N ASP A 650 3.21 -23.96 -27.95
CA ASP A 650 2.78 -22.95 -26.98
C ASP A 650 3.37 -21.55 -27.24
N TYR A 651 4.47 -21.44 -27.99
CA TYR A 651 5.19 -20.16 -28.16
C TYR A 651 5.18 -19.67 -29.61
N LYS A 652 4.92 -18.37 -29.78
CA LYS A 652 4.81 -17.75 -31.10
C LYS A 652 6.13 -17.10 -31.52
N LEU A 653 6.49 -17.27 -32.79
CA LEU A 653 7.57 -16.53 -33.43
C LEU A 653 7.14 -15.08 -33.72
N VAL A 654 7.94 -14.12 -33.26
CA VAL A 654 7.78 -12.69 -33.47
C VAL A 654 9.14 -12.09 -33.81
N ASN A 655 9.24 -11.41 -34.95
CA ASN A 655 10.50 -10.82 -35.45
C ASN A 655 11.69 -11.83 -35.49
N GLY A 656 11.42 -13.12 -35.72
CA GLY A 656 12.45 -14.17 -35.77
C GLY A 656 12.87 -14.74 -34.40
N LEU A 657 12.30 -14.26 -33.29
CA LEU A 657 12.50 -14.77 -31.93
C LEU A 657 11.19 -15.34 -31.37
N TYR A 658 11.25 -16.14 -30.31
CA TYR A 658 10.05 -16.65 -29.64
C TYR A 658 9.60 -15.69 -28.54
N LYS A 659 8.31 -15.35 -28.54
CA LYS A 659 7.70 -14.55 -27.48
C LYS A 659 7.39 -15.42 -26.27
N TYR A 660 8.12 -15.20 -25.19
CA TYR A 660 7.85 -15.75 -23.88
C TYR A 660 7.00 -14.77 -23.08
N VAL A 661 5.96 -15.25 -22.42
CA VAL A 661 5.08 -14.44 -21.56
C VAL A 661 5.01 -15.08 -20.18
N GLU A 662 5.42 -14.34 -19.16
CA GLU A 662 5.24 -14.74 -17.76
C GLU A 662 3.93 -14.16 -17.22
N GLY A 663 3.02 -15.03 -16.76
CA GLY A 663 1.69 -14.65 -16.28
C GLY A 663 0.62 -14.52 -17.39
N THR A 664 -0.58 -14.09 -17.01
CA THR A 664 -1.75 -14.02 -17.91
C THR A 664 -1.84 -12.73 -18.71
N ASP A 665 -1.20 -11.66 -18.23
CA ASP A 665 -1.53 -10.29 -18.65
C ASP A 665 -0.52 -9.70 -19.64
N GLY A 666 0.51 -10.47 -20.05
CA GLY A 666 1.50 -10.02 -21.04
C GLY A 666 2.54 -9.02 -20.53
N GLU A 667 2.39 -8.53 -19.29
CA GLU A 667 3.21 -7.45 -18.74
C GLU A 667 4.70 -7.81 -18.59
N ARG A 668 5.00 -9.10 -18.42
CA ARG A 668 6.36 -9.65 -18.38
C ARG A 668 6.62 -10.52 -19.60
N SER A 669 6.63 -9.89 -20.77
CA SER A 669 6.97 -10.57 -22.03
C SER A 669 8.38 -10.24 -22.49
N ILE A 670 9.10 -11.25 -22.96
CA ILE A 670 10.43 -11.10 -23.56
C ILE A 670 10.53 -11.92 -24.85
N LEU A 671 11.39 -11.48 -25.77
CA LEU A 671 11.74 -12.24 -26.96
C LEU A 671 13.02 -13.04 -26.70
N LEU A 672 12.99 -14.33 -27.00
CA LEU A 672 14.09 -15.27 -26.75
C LEU A 672 14.49 -16.00 -28.02
N SER A 673 15.76 -16.36 -28.13
CA SER A 673 16.18 -17.33 -29.15
C SER A 673 15.57 -18.71 -28.87
N ARG A 674 15.56 -19.60 -29.87
CA ARG A 674 15.08 -20.98 -29.65
C ARG A 674 15.88 -21.67 -28.55
N GLU A 675 17.20 -21.54 -28.56
CA GLU A 675 18.09 -22.15 -27.56
C GLU A 675 17.79 -21.64 -26.15
N GLU A 676 17.56 -20.33 -26.01
CA GLU A 676 17.23 -19.71 -24.74
C GLU A 676 15.88 -20.19 -24.22
N LEU A 677 14.88 -20.28 -25.10
CA LEU A 677 13.56 -20.77 -24.73
C LEU A 677 13.57 -22.26 -24.35
N LEU A 678 14.30 -23.10 -25.10
CA LEU A 678 14.47 -24.53 -24.77
C LEU A 678 15.05 -24.70 -23.37
N LYS A 679 16.11 -23.94 -23.06
CA LYS A 679 16.72 -23.96 -21.73
C LYS A 679 15.74 -23.50 -20.65
N LEU A 680 15.02 -22.41 -20.90
CA LEU A 680 14.05 -21.89 -19.94
C LEU A 680 12.93 -22.91 -19.65
N VAL A 681 12.33 -23.51 -20.68
CA VAL A 681 11.28 -24.53 -20.52
C VAL A 681 11.80 -25.77 -19.78
N SER A 682 13.04 -26.20 -20.08
CA SER A 682 13.72 -27.30 -19.38
C SER A 682 13.90 -27.02 -17.89
N ASP A 683 14.29 -25.79 -17.54
CA ASP A 683 14.53 -25.40 -16.16
C ASP A 683 13.21 -25.20 -15.39
N LYS A 684 12.20 -24.65 -16.07
CA LYS A 684 10.88 -24.29 -15.52
C LYS A 684 9.98 -25.46 -15.22
N PHE A 685 10.05 -26.55 -15.99
CA PHE A 685 9.08 -27.64 -15.86
C PHE A 685 9.70 -29.00 -15.57
N PHE A 686 8.92 -29.84 -14.87
CA PHE A 686 9.14 -31.27 -14.77
C PHE A 686 7.81 -32.01 -14.93
N TYR A 687 7.89 -33.29 -15.29
CA TYR A 687 6.73 -34.10 -15.60
C TYR A 687 6.59 -35.24 -14.59
N ALA A 688 5.37 -35.41 -14.09
CA ALA A 688 4.97 -36.55 -13.29
C ALA A 688 4.02 -37.42 -14.09
N TYR A 689 4.28 -38.72 -14.06
CA TYR A 689 3.48 -39.74 -14.71
C TYR A 689 3.23 -40.87 -13.70
N ILE A 690 2.03 -40.88 -13.12
CA ILE A 690 1.65 -41.84 -12.07
C ILE A 690 0.66 -42.82 -12.68
N VAL A 691 1.08 -44.08 -12.80
CA VAL A 691 0.36 -45.14 -13.52
C VAL A 691 -0.32 -46.08 -12.53
N PHE A 692 -1.56 -46.45 -12.83
CA PHE A 692 -2.29 -47.44 -12.06
C PHE A 692 -3.19 -48.28 -12.96
N LYS A 693 -3.48 -49.50 -12.51
CA LYS A 693 -4.45 -50.40 -13.11
C LYS A 693 -5.72 -50.36 -12.29
N TYR A 694 -6.87 -50.48 -12.93
CA TYR A 694 -8.13 -50.60 -12.21
C TYR A 694 -9.12 -51.51 -12.94
N LYS A 695 -10.04 -52.10 -12.16
CA LYS A 695 -11.18 -52.85 -12.69
C LYS A 695 -12.39 -52.59 -11.79
N ALA A 696 -13.49 -52.20 -12.41
CA ALA A 696 -14.76 -52.03 -11.75
C ALA A 696 -15.71 -53.16 -12.16
N ILE A 697 -16.46 -53.68 -11.18
CA ILE A 697 -17.52 -54.66 -11.38
C ILE A 697 -18.84 -54.02 -10.98
N TYR A 698 -19.81 -54.08 -11.89
CA TYR A 698 -21.17 -53.59 -11.68
C TYR A 698 -22.13 -54.77 -11.71
N LYS A 699 -22.73 -55.11 -10.56
CA LYS A 699 -23.77 -56.14 -10.45
C LYS A 699 -25.10 -55.52 -10.82
N THR A 700 -25.45 -55.56 -12.10
CA THR A 700 -26.61 -54.87 -12.68
C THR A 700 -27.93 -55.22 -12.00
N GLU A 701 -28.10 -56.45 -11.51
CA GLU A 701 -29.26 -56.92 -10.78
C GLU A 701 -29.47 -56.23 -9.41
N ASP A 702 -28.40 -55.65 -8.86
CA ASP A 702 -28.36 -54.91 -7.61
C ASP A 702 -28.27 -53.39 -7.84
N ILE A 703 -28.51 -52.92 -9.07
CA ILE A 703 -28.54 -51.50 -9.46
C ILE A 703 -29.89 -51.16 -10.07
N LEU A 704 -30.51 -50.09 -9.57
CA LEU A 704 -31.67 -49.46 -10.20
C LEU A 704 -31.31 -48.03 -10.60
N TYR A 705 -31.22 -47.80 -11.91
CA TYR A 705 -30.77 -46.55 -12.50
C TYR A 705 -31.88 -45.88 -13.31
N PHE A 706 -32.16 -44.62 -12.99
CA PHE A 706 -33.06 -43.77 -13.75
C PHE A 706 -32.29 -42.61 -14.38
N ASP A 707 -32.75 -42.18 -15.55
CA ASP A 707 -32.28 -40.98 -16.21
C ASP A 707 -33.44 -40.00 -16.36
N VAL A 708 -33.42 -38.94 -15.56
CA VAL A 708 -34.50 -37.95 -15.57
C VAL A 708 -34.25 -36.98 -16.74
N ILE A 709 -34.98 -37.19 -17.84
CA ILE A 709 -34.89 -36.33 -19.01
C ILE A 709 -35.70 -35.07 -18.74
N LYS A 710 -35.01 -33.93 -18.60
CA LYS A 710 -35.66 -32.61 -18.63
C LYS A 710 -35.92 -32.22 -20.07
N ASP A 711 -37.17 -31.85 -20.38
CA ASP A 711 -37.49 -31.21 -21.65
C ASP A 711 -36.58 -30.00 -21.84
N LYS A 712 -35.93 -29.89 -23.01
CA LYS A 712 -35.20 -28.69 -23.41
C LYS A 712 -36.21 -27.55 -23.49
N SER A 713 -36.27 -26.72 -22.45
CA SER A 713 -36.98 -25.43 -22.45
C SER A 713 -36.31 -24.43 -23.37
#